data_AF-A0AAW2SP96-F1
#
_entry.id   AF-A0AAW2SP96-F1
#
_cell.length_a   1.000
_cell.length_b   1.000
_cell.length_c   1.000
_cell.angle_alpha   90.00
_cell.angle_beta   90.00
_cell.angle_gamma   90.00
#
_symmetry.space_group_name_H-M   'P 1'
#
loop_
_entity.id
_entity.type
_entity.pdbx_description
1 polymer ?
#
loop_
_entity_poly.entity_id
_entity_poly.type
_entity_poly.pdbx_seq_one_letter_code
_entity_poly.pdbx_strand_id
1 'polypeptide(L)'
;MGETKDNDAYEEELLDYEEEDEKAPDSVGAKVNGEAVKKGYVGIHSSGFRDFLLKPELLRAIVDSGFEHPSEVQHECIPQAILGMDVICQAKSGMGKTAVFVLSTLQQIEPVAGQVAALVLCHTRELAYQICHEFERFSTYLPEIKVAVFYGGVNIKIHKDLLKNECPHIVVGTPGRILALARDKDLSLRNVRHFILDECDKMLESLDMRRDVQEIFKMTPHDKQVMMFSATLSKEIRPVCKKFMQDPMEIYVDDEAKLTLHGLVQHYIKLTELEKNRKLNDLLDALDFNQVVIFVKSVNRAAELNKLLVECNFPSICIHSGMSQEERLTRYKGFKEGHKRILVATDLVGRGIDIERVNIVINYDMPDSADTYLHRVQERFEVDIKELPEQIDTSTYNLWPKFAVLTPVGMCIKISLVNDRSRLLRKTCLNLVESKNFSFSSFDSASCENGGNLICWGSVKAGNGSLSITPDQPKETSDVGRVLFRYPMPIWPASFSTSFTIRITSNSTVSGDGMAFIIAQDNKPSPPESYGSFIGIMDPSTEGGLLRQLAVELDTYKNSREVDNNHIAIDTTSVDYPVAVRSLSDIGINLKSGRNIKVKIEYDGRRKILHIYVAYAGECMVDFLSHKIIMQDTVPQQAYVGFTGSTGHFWEVHQVLDWNFTLYELPKESLSQGVKQNHSRTVLQVVVPTVVVLLVVVLLLLAVARRRRKVRLEGRYDIEMLTKNAANAPKLFTYKQLSRATRNFSKENLLGTGGFGSVYKGVLSNSDFPTTIAVKKINATSTQGEKEYLAEICTIGRLRHKNLVQLQGWCHDKEQLLLVYEYMPNGSLDQYIGKNFLDWKTRYKILSGLASVLLYLHEECDNPVVHRDVKPNNVMLDSDYNAHLGDFGLARLLQNNAFVTTMVAGTIGYLAPEVSFTGRATPESDVYSFGMVVLEVVCGRRSKGLMEEFSLVDCVWNSYEKGSLLSCVDHTLRGEFDEEQVKRILTVGLACLHPDQMLRPRMRKVVQIFLNPDEPLMKLPESRPTELCLSLPSSSPSNTTTDFGCMRTPGARCSKEDFADEISIQYEGCCSK
;
A
#
# COMPACT_ATOMS: atom_id res chain seq x y z
N MET A 1 -46.69 49.69 -40.37
CA MET A 1 -47.83 48.78 -40.06
C MET A 1 -47.45 48.11 -38.77
N GLY A 2 -47.71 48.72 -37.61
CA GLY A 2 -49.05 48.92 -37.03
C GLY A 2 -49.20 47.81 -35.97
N GLU A 3 -48.77 48.09 -34.73
CA GLU A 3 -49.66 48.38 -33.57
C GLU A 3 -50.38 47.11 -33.08
N THR A 4 -50.53 46.75 -31.81
CA THR A 4 -50.40 47.33 -30.45
C THR A 4 -50.64 46.12 -29.48
N LYS A 5 -50.33 46.04 -28.18
CA LYS A 5 -50.54 46.92 -27.01
C LYS A 5 -49.91 46.17 -25.79
N ASP A 6 -49.03 46.78 -25.00
CA ASP A 6 -49.28 47.53 -23.73
C ASP A 6 -49.58 46.59 -22.54
N ASN A 7 -49.03 46.68 -21.33
CA ASN A 7 -48.39 47.75 -20.52
C ASN A 7 -47.59 47.06 -19.38
N ASP A 8 -46.34 47.44 -19.10
CA ASP A 8 -45.84 48.53 -18.23
C ASP A 8 -45.96 48.27 -16.72
N ALA A 9 -44.81 48.34 -16.00
CA ALA A 9 -44.63 49.19 -14.80
C ALA A 9 -43.32 48.91 -14.00
N TYR A 10 -42.33 49.80 -14.19
CA TYR A 10 -41.39 50.46 -13.24
C TYR A 10 -40.29 49.63 -12.51
N GLU A 11 -38.98 49.84 -12.72
CA GLU A 11 -38.06 51.00 -12.43
C GLU A 11 -37.73 51.17 -10.93
N GLU A 12 -36.46 50.92 -10.53
CA GLU A 12 -35.43 51.92 -10.07
C GLU A 12 -35.51 52.12 -8.54
N GLU A 13 -34.51 52.43 -7.71
CA GLU A 13 -33.07 52.72 -7.71
C GLU A 13 -32.69 52.70 -6.19
N LEU A 14 -31.58 52.09 -5.73
CA LEU A 14 -30.27 52.72 -5.42
C LEU A 14 -30.19 53.67 -4.19
N LEU A 15 -29.12 53.43 -3.40
CA LEU A 15 -28.26 54.36 -2.61
C LEU A 15 -28.41 54.50 -1.07
N ASP A 16 -27.37 53.97 -0.41
CA ASP A 16 -26.38 54.61 0.48
C ASP A 16 -26.64 55.12 1.93
N TYR A 17 -25.56 54.90 2.69
CA TYR A 17 -24.85 55.75 3.69
C TYR A 17 -24.93 55.41 5.21
N GLU A 18 -23.71 55.21 5.73
CA GLU A 18 -23.12 55.76 6.98
C GLU A 18 -22.96 54.91 8.25
N GLU A 19 -21.72 54.97 8.76
CA GLU A 19 -21.21 54.56 10.07
C GLU A 19 -21.75 55.45 11.19
N GLU A 20 -21.86 54.94 12.42
CA GLU A 20 -21.33 55.61 13.63
C GLU A 20 -21.43 54.73 14.89
N ASP A 21 -20.46 54.96 15.78
CA ASP A 21 -20.17 54.37 17.09
C ASP A 21 -21.32 54.46 18.12
N GLU A 22 -21.31 53.59 19.15
CA GLU A 22 -21.25 54.03 20.56
C GLU A 22 -21.07 52.89 21.61
N LYS A 23 -19.93 52.99 22.31
CA LYS A 23 -19.67 52.95 23.77
C LYS A 23 -20.16 51.80 24.68
N ALA A 24 -19.17 51.34 25.47
CA ALA A 24 -19.27 50.55 26.69
C ALA A 24 -19.92 51.30 27.88
N PRO A 25 -20.23 50.58 28.97
CA PRO A 25 -20.03 51.15 30.30
C PRO A 25 -19.17 50.29 31.24
N ASP A 26 -18.62 51.02 32.20
CA ASP A 26 -17.47 50.77 33.06
C ASP A 26 -17.59 49.69 34.15
N SER A 27 -16.38 49.28 34.55
CA SER A 27 -15.90 48.53 35.72
C SER A 27 -16.25 49.12 37.10
N VAL A 28 -16.32 48.26 38.14
CA VAL A 28 -15.73 48.44 39.49
C VAL A 28 -15.58 47.04 40.15
N GLY A 29 -14.37 46.48 40.35
CA GLY A 29 -13.58 46.44 41.61
C GLY A 29 -13.92 45.21 42.49
N ALA A 30 -13.01 44.39 43.06
CA ALA A 30 -11.59 44.54 43.37
C ALA A 30 -10.93 43.20 43.81
N LYS A 31 -9.59 43.21 43.78
CA LYS A 31 -8.58 42.50 44.60
C LYS A 31 -8.13 41.05 44.29
N VAL A 32 -6.96 41.07 43.65
CA VAL A 32 -5.80 40.15 43.62
C VAL A 32 -5.51 39.40 44.93
N ASN A 33 -5.19 38.10 44.79
CA ASN A 33 -4.02 37.47 45.42
C ASN A 33 -3.38 36.51 44.40
N GLY A 34 -2.07 36.67 44.21
CA GLY A 34 -1.31 36.01 43.16
C GLY A 34 -0.72 34.67 43.55
N GLU A 35 -0.50 33.85 42.53
CA GLU A 35 0.60 32.88 42.46
C GLU A 35 0.97 32.65 41.00
N ALA A 36 2.26 32.43 40.75
CA ALA A 36 2.89 32.59 39.45
C ALA A 36 3.19 31.24 38.75
N VAL A 37 2.99 31.26 37.42
CA VAL A 37 3.70 30.54 36.34
C VAL A 37 3.34 29.08 36.03
N LYS A 38 2.78 28.87 34.83
CA LYS A 38 3.33 28.01 33.76
C LYS A 38 2.75 28.39 32.40
N LYS A 39 3.62 28.76 31.44
CA LYS A 39 3.27 29.07 30.05
C LYS A 39 2.83 27.78 29.34
N GLY A 40 1.53 27.66 29.07
CA GLY A 40 0.98 26.67 28.16
C GLY A 40 1.03 27.16 26.71
N TYR A 41 1.51 26.29 25.82
CA TYR A 41 1.35 26.42 24.37
C TYR A 41 -0.14 26.60 24.03
N VAL A 42 -0.48 27.70 23.39
CA VAL A 42 -1.81 27.90 22.80
C VAL A 42 -1.82 27.18 21.45
N GLY A 43 -2.66 26.14 21.35
CA GLY A 43 -2.85 25.33 20.16
C GLY A 43 -3.42 26.15 18.99
N ILE A 44 -2.89 25.90 17.80
CA ILE A 44 -3.33 26.53 16.56
C ILE A 44 -4.34 25.56 15.91
N HIS A 45 -5.62 25.95 15.98
CA HIS A 45 -6.83 25.45 15.29
C HIS A 45 -7.04 23.94 15.12
N SER A 46 -7.82 23.35 16.04
CA SER A 46 -8.51 22.08 15.86
C SER A 46 -9.80 22.29 15.03
N SER A 47 -9.83 21.77 13.81
CA SER A 47 -11.07 21.62 13.03
C SER A 47 -12.03 20.67 13.76
N GLY A 48 -13.24 21.13 14.07
CA GLY A 48 -14.23 20.35 14.81
C GLY A 48 -15.17 19.59 13.87
N PHE A 49 -16.07 18.75 14.42
CA PHE A 49 -17.10 18.07 13.63
C PHE A 49 -18.02 19.02 12.83
N ARG A 50 -18.05 20.31 13.17
CA ARG A 50 -18.76 21.36 12.43
C ARG A 50 -18.25 21.53 11.00
N ASP A 51 -16.97 21.26 10.77
CA ASP A 51 -16.34 21.45 9.45
C ASP A 51 -16.76 20.36 8.45
N PHE A 52 -17.39 19.27 8.92
CA PHE A 52 -17.98 18.23 8.07
C PHE A 52 -19.36 18.59 7.51
N LEU A 53 -19.91 19.77 7.84
CA LEU A 53 -21.20 20.24 7.35
C LEU A 53 -22.37 19.26 7.61
N LEU A 54 -22.33 18.60 8.77
CA LEU A 54 -23.36 17.67 9.22
C LEU A 54 -24.67 18.39 9.58
N LYS A 55 -25.79 17.67 9.54
CA LYS A 55 -27.10 18.09 10.04
C LYS A 55 -26.96 18.65 11.46
N PRO A 56 -27.61 19.78 11.81
CA PRO A 56 -27.54 20.37 13.15
C PRO A 56 -27.89 19.39 14.27
N GLU A 57 -28.84 18.49 14.03
CA GLU A 57 -29.28 17.43 14.93
C GLU A 57 -28.15 16.43 15.23
N LEU A 58 -27.36 16.07 14.21
CA LEU A 58 -26.19 15.19 14.36
C LEU A 58 -25.06 15.90 15.12
N LEU A 59 -24.79 17.16 14.79
CA LEU A 59 -23.79 17.96 15.52
C LEU A 59 -24.12 18.05 17.01
N ARG A 60 -25.40 18.22 17.35
CA ARG A 60 -25.85 18.20 18.74
C ARG A 60 -25.63 16.84 19.41
N ALA A 61 -25.99 15.74 18.73
CA ALA A 61 -25.77 14.40 19.27
C ALA A 61 -24.29 14.07 19.48
N ILE A 62 -23.40 14.57 18.61
CA ILE A 62 -21.94 14.44 18.72
C ILE A 62 -21.43 15.13 19.99
N VAL A 63 -21.86 16.36 20.24
CA VAL A 63 -21.48 17.13 21.44
C VAL A 63 -21.98 16.45 22.72
N ASP A 64 -23.24 16.00 22.74
CA ASP A 64 -23.81 15.31 23.91
C ASP A 64 -23.14 13.95 24.18
N SER A 65 -22.55 13.35 23.14
CA SER A 65 -21.78 12.11 23.25
C SER A 65 -20.33 12.34 23.71
N GLY A 66 -19.92 13.58 23.96
CA GLY A 66 -18.59 13.93 24.48
C GLY A 66 -17.48 14.02 23.43
N PHE A 67 -17.80 14.02 22.13
CA PHE A 67 -16.80 14.17 21.08
C PHE A 67 -16.42 15.64 20.88
N GLU A 68 -15.18 15.99 21.22
CA GLU A 68 -14.65 17.35 21.05
C GLU A 68 -13.95 17.53 19.69
N HIS A 69 -13.17 16.51 19.26
CA HIS A 69 -12.35 16.57 18.05
C HIS A 69 -12.46 15.27 17.24
N PRO A 70 -12.54 15.34 15.90
CA PRO A 70 -12.59 14.13 15.08
C PRO A 70 -11.22 13.43 15.06
N SER A 71 -11.26 12.10 14.99
CA SER A 71 -10.04 11.31 14.78
C SER A 71 -9.52 11.42 13.34
N GLU A 72 -8.28 11.00 13.10
CA GLU A 72 -7.67 11.01 11.75
C GLU A 72 -8.50 10.23 10.73
N VAL A 73 -8.97 9.02 11.09
CA VAL A 73 -9.82 8.23 10.19
C VAL A 73 -11.18 8.89 9.96
N GLN A 74 -11.71 9.64 10.93
CA GLN A 74 -12.95 10.39 10.77
C GLN A 74 -12.75 11.58 9.83
N HIS A 75 -11.65 12.32 9.98
CA HIS A 75 -11.29 13.43 9.08
C HIS A 75 -11.14 12.99 7.63
N GLU A 76 -10.48 11.85 7.39
CA GLU A 76 -10.27 11.32 6.05
C GLU A 76 -11.57 10.74 5.45
N CYS A 77 -12.30 9.92 6.21
CA CYS A 77 -13.43 9.18 5.66
C CYS A 77 -14.73 9.99 5.58
N ILE A 78 -15.08 10.78 6.60
CA ILE A 78 -16.42 11.39 6.72
C ILE A 78 -16.77 12.28 5.52
N PRO A 79 -15.88 13.18 5.04
CA PRO A 79 -16.21 14.05 3.91
C PRO A 79 -16.58 13.27 2.64
N GLN A 80 -15.82 12.23 2.30
CA GLN A 80 -16.06 11.41 1.11
C GLN A 80 -17.26 10.48 1.30
N ALA A 81 -17.43 9.93 2.51
CA ALA A 81 -18.55 9.08 2.85
C ALA A 81 -19.88 9.85 2.76
N ILE A 82 -19.95 11.11 3.20
CA ILE A 82 -21.17 11.94 3.10
C ILE A 82 -21.58 12.19 1.63
N LEU A 83 -20.61 12.23 0.71
CA LEU A 83 -20.87 12.42 -0.72
C LEU A 83 -21.35 11.16 -1.44
N GLY A 84 -21.53 10.04 -0.72
CA GLY A 84 -22.01 8.79 -1.29
C GLY A 84 -20.93 7.95 -1.98
N MET A 85 -19.64 8.28 -1.81
CA MET A 85 -18.54 7.49 -2.38
C MET A 85 -18.38 6.15 -1.66
N ASP A 86 -18.01 5.10 -2.39
CA ASP A 86 -17.63 3.82 -1.77
C ASP A 86 -16.34 4.00 -0.96
N VAL A 87 -16.24 3.38 0.22
CA VAL A 87 -15.09 3.56 1.14
C VAL A 87 -14.57 2.22 1.62
N ILE A 88 -13.30 1.90 1.34
CA ILE A 88 -12.58 0.80 1.97
C ILE A 88 -11.55 1.37 2.94
N CYS A 89 -11.74 1.12 4.23
CA CYS A 89 -10.96 1.70 5.30
C CYS A 89 -10.29 0.62 6.16
N GLN A 90 -8.97 0.65 6.19
CA GLN A 90 -8.14 -0.04 7.18
C GLN A 90 -7.63 0.98 8.20
N ALA A 91 -8.12 0.92 9.44
CA ALA A 91 -7.64 1.77 10.53
C ALA A 91 -7.64 1.04 11.86
N LYS A 92 -6.83 1.49 12.83
CA LYS A 92 -6.66 0.83 14.14
C LYS A 92 -7.99 0.75 14.90
N SER A 93 -8.14 -0.26 15.77
CA SER A 93 -9.31 -0.31 16.67
C SER A 93 -9.34 0.92 17.59
N GLY A 94 -10.52 1.37 18.00
CA GLY A 94 -10.69 2.57 18.83
C GLY A 94 -10.55 3.92 18.12
N MET A 95 -10.08 3.98 16.85
CA MET A 95 -9.98 5.26 16.12
C MET A 95 -11.33 5.84 15.67
N GLY A 96 -12.47 5.30 16.11
CA GLY A 96 -13.79 5.84 15.74
C GLY A 96 -14.27 5.50 14.33
N LYS A 97 -13.84 4.37 13.75
CA LYS A 97 -14.35 3.82 12.46
C LYS A 97 -15.87 3.68 12.43
N THR A 98 -16.47 3.26 13.54
CA THR A 98 -17.92 3.10 13.67
C THR A 98 -18.66 4.43 13.47
N ALA A 99 -18.16 5.50 14.09
CA ALA A 99 -18.74 6.83 13.94
C ALA A 99 -18.69 7.33 12.49
N VAL A 100 -17.67 6.94 11.70
CA VAL A 100 -17.59 7.31 10.27
C VAL A 100 -18.85 6.89 9.51
N PHE A 101 -19.17 5.59 9.52
CA PHE A 101 -20.29 5.10 8.75
C PHE A 101 -21.63 5.41 9.41
N VAL A 102 -21.68 5.54 10.73
CA VAL A 102 -22.91 5.95 11.44
C VAL A 102 -23.27 7.39 11.06
N LEU A 103 -22.34 8.34 11.20
CA LEU A 103 -22.59 9.76 10.91
C LEU A 103 -22.85 10.01 9.43
N SER A 104 -22.04 9.42 8.53
CA SER A 104 -22.26 9.58 7.09
C SER A 104 -23.57 8.96 6.61
N THR A 105 -23.98 7.81 7.16
CA THR A 105 -25.28 7.21 6.82
C THR A 105 -26.44 8.06 7.35
N LEU A 106 -26.39 8.52 8.59
CA LEU A 106 -27.45 9.39 9.15
C LEU A 106 -27.54 10.75 8.46
N GLN A 107 -26.41 11.26 7.96
CA GLN A 107 -26.39 12.48 7.16
C GLN A 107 -27.15 12.30 5.84
N GLN A 108 -26.94 11.18 5.14
CA GLN A 108 -27.50 10.91 3.81
C GLN A 108 -28.89 10.27 3.82
N ILE A 109 -29.28 9.62 4.92
CA ILE A 109 -30.54 8.87 4.97
C ILE A 109 -31.75 9.80 4.88
N GLU A 110 -32.69 9.41 4.02
CA GLU A 110 -34.02 9.99 3.89
C GLU A 110 -35.01 8.92 4.39
N PRO A 111 -35.60 9.08 5.59
CA PRO A 111 -36.48 8.06 6.14
C PRO A 111 -37.76 7.92 5.32
N VAL A 112 -38.04 6.69 4.89
CA VAL A 112 -39.31 6.33 4.24
C VAL A 112 -39.96 5.23 5.06
N ALA A 113 -41.15 5.50 5.58
CA ALA A 113 -41.89 4.57 6.43
C ALA A 113 -42.05 3.20 5.75
N GLY A 114 -41.67 2.14 6.47
CA GLY A 114 -41.77 0.77 5.98
C GLY A 114 -40.60 0.31 5.10
N GLN A 115 -39.60 1.15 4.83
CA GLN A 115 -38.47 0.83 3.95
C GLN A 115 -37.14 0.86 4.68
N VAL A 116 -36.32 -0.17 4.42
CA VAL A 116 -34.94 -0.23 4.87
C VAL A 116 -34.05 0.48 3.86
N ALA A 117 -33.40 1.55 4.29
CA ALA A 117 -32.51 2.37 3.46
C ALA A 117 -31.02 2.09 3.73
N ALA A 118 -30.66 1.59 4.90
CA ALA A 118 -29.29 1.22 5.25
C ALA A 118 -29.22 -0.18 5.88
N LEU A 119 -28.21 -0.95 5.46
CA LEU A 119 -27.92 -2.28 5.98
C LEU A 119 -26.46 -2.34 6.43
N VAL A 120 -26.24 -2.70 7.70
CA VAL A 120 -24.94 -2.91 8.30
C VAL A 120 -24.78 -4.37 8.70
N LEU A 121 -23.74 -5.02 8.20
CA LEU A 121 -23.36 -6.37 8.59
C LEU A 121 -22.04 -6.37 9.36
N CYS A 122 -21.96 -7.22 10.37
CA CYS A 122 -20.74 -7.46 11.13
C CYS A 122 -20.65 -8.93 11.57
N HIS A 123 -19.44 -9.35 11.97
CA HIS A 123 -19.15 -10.75 12.25
C HIS A 123 -19.78 -11.28 13.55
N THR A 124 -19.79 -10.48 14.62
CA THR A 124 -20.24 -10.90 15.96
C THR A 124 -21.58 -10.26 16.35
N ARG A 125 -22.32 -10.93 17.25
CA ARG A 125 -23.64 -10.46 17.70
C ARG A 125 -23.52 -9.27 18.64
N GLU A 126 -22.46 -9.27 19.44
CA GLU A 126 -22.15 -8.22 20.40
C GLU A 126 -21.80 -6.91 19.66
N LEU A 127 -20.96 -6.99 18.62
CA LEU A 127 -20.65 -5.84 17.76
C LEU A 127 -21.90 -5.31 17.06
N ALA A 128 -22.79 -6.19 16.57
CA ALA A 128 -24.06 -5.77 15.98
C ALA A 128 -24.93 -4.97 16.96
N TYR A 129 -24.97 -5.40 18.22
CA TYR A 129 -25.71 -4.70 19.27
C TYR A 129 -25.09 -3.33 19.58
N GLN A 130 -23.75 -3.23 19.63
CA GLN A 130 -23.06 -1.96 19.86
C GLN A 130 -23.27 -0.97 18.71
N ILE A 131 -23.11 -1.42 17.46
CA ILE A 131 -23.35 -0.56 16.30
C ILE A 131 -24.79 -0.04 16.28
N CYS A 132 -25.78 -0.88 16.63
CA CYS A 132 -27.17 -0.45 16.75
C CYS A 132 -27.34 0.68 17.78
N HIS A 133 -26.73 0.54 18.96
CA HIS A 133 -26.77 1.54 20.00
C HIS A 133 -26.04 2.83 19.62
N GLU A 134 -24.98 2.75 18.81
CA GLU A 134 -24.31 3.93 18.24
C GLU A 134 -25.24 4.70 17.29
N PHE A 135 -25.96 3.99 16.42
CA PHE A 135 -26.99 4.63 15.59
C PHE A 135 -28.08 5.27 16.46
N GLU A 136 -28.58 4.61 17.50
CA GLU A 136 -29.56 5.17 18.44
C GLU A 136 -29.03 6.44 19.12
N ARG A 137 -27.78 6.40 19.63
CA ARG A 137 -27.11 7.53 20.26
C ARG A 137 -27.03 8.73 19.33
N PHE A 138 -26.52 8.56 18.11
CA PHE A 138 -26.38 9.67 17.16
C PHE A 138 -27.69 10.08 16.48
N SER A 139 -28.73 9.25 16.53
CA SER A 139 -30.08 9.59 16.02
C SER A 139 -31.03 10.12 17.08
N THR A 140 -30.56 10.39 18.32
CA THR A 140 -31.38 10.94 19.43
C THR A 140 -32.24 12.15 19.01
N TYR A 141 -31.71 13.02 18.15
CA TYR A 141 -32.40 14.23 17.67
C TYR A 141 -33.04 14.06 16.28
N LEU A 142 -33.13 12.83 15.78
CA LEU A 142 -33.76 12.45 14.50
C LEU A 142 -34.91 11.46 14.76
N PRO A 143 -36.07 11.93 15.29
CA PRO A 143 -37.14 11.07 15.81
C PRO A 143 -37.81 10.18 14.77
N GLU A 144 -37.66 10.51 13.48
CA GLU A 144 -38.18 9.71 12.38
C GLU A 144 -37.30 8.48 12.09
N ILE A 145 -36.05 8.47 12.53
CA ILE A 145 -35.13 7.35 12.28
C ILE A 145 -35.44 6.20 13.23
N LYS A 146 -35.53 5.00 12.66
CA LYS A 146 -35.77 3.75 13.38
C LYS A 146 -34.66 2.79 13.05
N VAL A 147 -34.07 2.20 14.08
CA VAL A 147 -32.93 1.29 13.99
C VAL A 147 -33.33 -0.02 14.65
N ALA A 148 -32.96 -1.15 14.06
CA ALA A 148 -33.12 -2.44 14.73
C ALA A 148 -31.94 -3.36 14.45
N VAL A 149 -31.66 -4.24 15.42
CA VAL A 149 -30.60 -5.24 15.34
C VAL A 149 -31.17 -6.65 15.19
N PHE A 150 -30.59 -7.44 14.28
CA PHE A 150 -30.98 -8.84 14.06
C PHE A 150 -29.78 -9.79 14.05
N TYR A 151 -29.74 -10.68 15.03
CA TYR A 151 -28.73 -11.75 15.13
C TYR A 151 -29.31 -13.10 15.53
N GLY A 152 -28.50 -14.16 15.42
CA GLY A 152 -28.87 -15.52 15.85
C GLY A 152 -29.03 -15.67 17.37
N GLY A 153 -29.77 -16.68 17.83
CA GLY A 153 -29.98 -16.95 19.27
C GLY A 153 -31.28 -16.37 19.85
N VAL A 154 -31.93 -15.42 19.17
CA VAL A 154 -33.29 -14.95 19.47
C VAL A 154 -34.29 -15.68 18.58
N ASN A 155 -35.50 -15.99 19.08
CA ASN A 155 -36.54 -16.61 18.26
C ASN A 155 -36.84 -15.74 17.03
N ILE A 156 -36.72 -16.31 15.82
CA ILE A 156 -36.87 -15.56 14.57
C ILE A 156 -38.26 -14.92 14.43
N LYS A 157 -39.31 -15.50 15.04
CA LYS A 157 -40.67 -14.92 15.03
C LYS A 157 -40.69 -13.50 15.59
N ILE A 158 -39.93 -13.24 16.65
CA ILE A 158 -39.83 -11.89 17.25
C ILE A 158 -39.33 -10.88 16.21
N HIS A 159 -38.34 -11.27 15.39
CA HIS A 159 -37.81 -10.40 14.35
C HIS A 159 -38.81 -10.21 13.20
N LYS A 160 -39.53 -11.27 12.82
CA LYS A 160 -40.59 -11.20 11.79
C LYS A 160 -41.72 -10.27 12.23
N ASP A 161 -42.16 -10.39 13.49
CA ASP A 161 -43.21 -9.55 14.06
C ASP A 161 -42.77 -8.09 14.15
N LEU A 162 -41.50 -7.82 14.54
CA LEU A 162 -40.92 -6.48 14.53
C LEU A 162 -40.91 -5.88 13.12
N LEU A 163 -40.41 -6.61 12.12
CA LEU A 163 -40.37 -6.13 10.72
C LEU A 163 -41.77 -5.87 10.14
N LYS A 164 -42.76 -6.66 10.55
CA LYS A 164 -44.15 -6.52 10.11
C LYS A 164 -44.86 -5.33 10.75
N ASN A 165 -44.63 -5.09 12.03
CA ASN A 165 -45.32 -4.05 12.80
C ASN A 165 -44.60 -2.70 12.71
N GLU A 166 -43.28 -2.70 12.81
CA GLU A 166 -42.42 -1.51 12.89
C GLU A 166 -41.12 -1.73 12.11
N CYS A 167 -41.22 -1.78 10.77
CA CYS A 167 -40.06 -1.89 9.91
C CYS A 167 -39.09 -0.70 10.12
N PRO A 168 -37.81 -0.95 10.46
CA PRO A 168 -36.82 0.09 10.69
C PRO A 168 -36.28 0.68 9.38
N HIS A 169 -35.69 1.88 9.46
CA HIS A 169 -34.98 2.51 8.35
C HIS A 169 -33.55 2.00 8.22
N ILE A 170 -32.93 1.64 9.35
CA ILE A 170 -31.56 1.14 9.46
C ILE A 170 -31.59 -0.24 10.09
N VAL A 171 -30.96 -1.20 9.42
CA VAL A 171 -30.85 -2.57 9.90
C VAL A 171 -29.40 -2.91 10.18
N VAL A 172 -29.13 -3.38 11.40
CA VAL A 172 -27.81 -3.90 11.80
C VAL A 172 -27.93 -5.40 12.08
N GLY A 173 -26.98 -6.24 11.67
CA GLY A 173 -27.12 -7.65 12.01
C GLY A 173 -25.99 -8.57 11.55
N THR A 174 -26.08 -9.84 11.98
CA THR A 174 -25.14 -10.87 11.54
C THR A 174 -25.63 -11.53 10.25
N PRO A 175 -24.74 -11.85 9.27
CA PRO A 175 -25.13 -12.32 7.94
C PRO A 175 -26.16 -13.45 7.95
N GLY A 176 -25.97 -14.51 8.76
CA GLY A 176 -26.89 -15.64 8.79
C GLY A 176 -28.34 -15.30 9.20
N ARG A 177 -28.55 -14.32 10.10
CA ARG A 177 -29.91 -13.91 10.51
C ARG A 177 -30.55 -13.00 9.47
N ILE A 178 -29.79 -12.05 8.93
CA ILE A 178 -30.26 -11.15 7.87
C ILE A 178 -30.65 -11.94 6.63
N LEU A 179 -29.82 -12.89 6.21
CA LEU A 179 -30.10 -13.74 5.05
C LEU A 179 -31.38 -14.56 5.24
N ALA A 180 -31.60 -15.13 6.43
CA ALA A 180 -32.82 -15.88 6.73
C ALA A 180 -34.08 -15.02 6.59
N LEU A 181 -34.06 -13.80 7.15
CA LEU A 181 -35.19 -12.86 7.07
C LEU A 181 -35.43 -12.37 5.62
N ALA A 182 -34.35 -12.16 4.86
CA ALA A 182 -34.44 -11.71 3.47
C ALA A 182 -34.96 -12.82 2.53
N ARG A 183 -34.51 -14.07 2.71
CA ARG A 183 -34.99 -15.23 1.93
C ARG A 183 -36.46 -15.52 2.16
N ASP A 184 -36.91 -15.43 3.41
CA ASP A 184 -38.32 -15.62 3.77
C ASP A 184 -39.21 -14.43 3.36
N LYS A 185 -38.61 -13.36 2.81
CA LYS A 185 -39.25 -12.10 2.38
C LYS A 185 -39.88 -11.29 3.52
N ASP A 186 -39.52 -11.59 4.77
CA ASP A 186 -39.89 -10.76 5.92
C ASP A 186 -39.10 -9.45 5.94
N LEU A 187 -37.87 -9.45 5.40
CA LEU A 187 -37.01 -8.28 5.26
C LEU A 187 -36.81 -7.93 3.77
N SER A 188 -37.37 -6.81 3.31
CA SER A 188 -37.13 -6.30 1.97
C SER A 188 -35.83 -5.49 1.91
N LEU A 189 -34.90 -5.90 1.05
CA LEU A 189 -33.62 -5.23 0.83
C LEU A 189 -33.58 -4.37 -0.44
N ARG A 190 -34.71 -4.21 -1.12
CA ARG A 190 -34.81 -3.57 -2.44
C ARG A 190 -34.58 -2.06 -2.44
N ASN A 191 -34.62 -1.43 -1.27
CA ASN A 191 -34.52 0.02 -1.11
C ASN A 191 -33.22 0.44 -0.40
N VAL A 192 -32.31 -0.52 -0.16
CA VAL A 192 -31.03 -0.27 0.49
C VAL A 192 -30.16 0.61 -0.40
N ARG A 193 -29.86 1.83 0.07
CA ARG A 193 -28.94 2.80 -0.55
C ARG A 193 -27.55 2.79 0.09
N HIS A 194 -27.42 2.25 1.30
CA HIS A 194 -26.16 2.17 2.03
C HIS A 194 -25.91 0.73 2.49
N PHE A 195 -24.82 0.12 2.05
CA PHE A 195 -24.42 -1.25 2.41
C PHE A 195 -23.06 -1.23 3.11
N ILE A 196 -23.05 -1.50 4.41
CA ILE A 196 -21.86 -1.37 5.25
C ILE A 196 -21.42 -2.74 5.77
N LEU A 197 -20.12 -3.02 5.68
CA LEU A 197 -19.47 -4.16 6.31
C LEU A 197 -18.44 -3.70 7.34
N ASP A 198 -18.66 -4.02 8.62
CA ASP A 198 -17.66 -3.82 9.67
C ASP A 198 -17.01 -5.16 10.06
N GLU A 199 -15.72 -5.15 10.35
CA GLU A 199 -14.86 -6.35 10.38
C GLU A 199 -14.96 -7.18 9.09
N CYS A 200 -14.88 -6.50 7.95
CA CYS A 200 -15.08 -7.12 6.63
C CYS A 200 -14.09 -8.24 6.31
N ASP A 201 -12.87 -8.20 6.86
CA ASP A 201 -11.89 -9.27 6.73
C ASP A 201 -12.40 -10.59 7.32
N LYS A 202 -12.95 -10.58 8.54
CA LYS A 202 -13.47 -11.80 9.18
C LYS A 202 -14.73 -12.34 8.52
N MET A 203 -15.60 -11.45 8.05
CA MET A 203 -16.78 -11.87 7.31
C MET A 203 -16.43 -12.48 5.95
N LEU A 204 -15.42 -11.96 5.26
CA LEU A 204 -15.08 -12.36 3.90
C LEU A 204 -13.98 -13.43 3.83
N GLU A 205 -13.24 -13.68 4.91
CA GLU A 205 -12.26 -14.76 5.05
C GLU A 205 -12.93 -16.13 5.15
N SER A 206 -14.00 -16.26 5.95
CA SER A 206 -14.75 -17.51 6.04
C SER A 206 -15.68 -17.70 4.82
N LEU A 207 -15.58 -18.86 4.16
CA LEU A 207 -16.35 -19.14 2.93
C LEU A 207 -17.86 -19.13 3.16
N ASP A 208 -18.32 -19.70 4.28
CA ASP A 208 -19.75 -19.78 4.61
C ASP A 208 -20.36 -18.39 4.80
N MET A 209 -19.71 -17.54 5.60
CA MET A 209 -20.20 -16.18 5.87
C MET A 209 -20.06 -15.29 4.63
N ARG A 210 -18.98 -15.44 3.85
CA ARG A 210 -18.81 -14.73 2.58
C ARG A 210 -19.92 -15.06 1.61
N ARG A 211 -20.33 -16.33 1.51
CA ARG A 211 -21.46 -16.73 0.66
C ARG A 211 -22.75 -16.04 1.10
N ASP A 212 -23.01 -16.03 2.40
CA ASP A 212 -24.19 -15.37 2.95
C ASP A 212 -24.19 -13.87 2.65
N VAL A 213 -23.07 -13.17 2.89
CA VAL A 213 -22.90 -11.74 2.59
C VAL A 213 -23.11 -11.44 1.11
N GLN A 214 -22.55 -12.27 0.21
CA GLN A 214 -22.72 -12.11 -1.24
C GLN A 214 -24.17 -12.30 -1.68
N GLU A 215 -24.89 -13.22 -1.05
CA GLU A 215 -26.29 -13.44 -1.37
C GLU A 215 -27.17 -12.28 -0.90
N ILE A 216 -26.95 -11.79 0.32
CA ILE A 216 -27.59 -10.57 0.83
C ILE A 216 -27.29 -9.40 -0.11
N PHE A 217 -26.03 -9.20 -0.51
CA PHE A 217 -25.62 -8.12 -1.40
C PHE A 217 -26.37 -8.17 -2.74
N LYS A 218 -26.57 -9.36 -3.32
CA LYS A 218 -27.34 -9.54 -4.57
C LYS A 218 -28.83 -9.24 -4.43
N MET A 219 -29.39 -9.26 -3.22
CA MET A 219 -30.78 -8.89 -2.95
C MET A 219 -30.99 -7.36 -2.84
N THR A 220 -29.90 -6.58 -2.77
CA THR A 220 -29.92 -5.12 -2.72
C THR A 220 -29.79 -4.50 -4.13
N PRO A 221 -30.18 -3.23 -4.33
CA PRO A 221 -29.92 -2.49 -5.57
C PRO A 221 -28.45 -2.53 -6.00
N HIS A 222 -28.19 -2.45 -7.30
CA HIS A 222 -26.82 -2.34 -7.82
C HIS A 222 -26.22 -0.95 -7.57
N ASP A 223 -27.08 0.09 -7.62
CA ASP A 223 -26.70 1.48 -7.38
C ASP A 223 -26.97 1.83 -5.91
N LYS A 224 -25.90 1.82 -5.12
CA LYS A 224 -25.90 2.07 -3.67
C LYS A 224 -24.45 2.33 -3.23
N GLN A 225 -24.28 3.10 -2.17
CA GLN A 225 -22.99 3.28 -1.53
C GLN A 225 -22.59 2.00 -0.77
N VAL A 226 -21.34 1.57 -0.93
CA VAL A 226 -20.76 0.43 -0.24
C VAL A 226 -19.56 0.89 0.60
N MET A 227 -19.60 0.63 1.90
CA MET A 227 -18.50 0.95 2.81
C MET A 227 -18.01 -0.29 3.54
N MET A 228 -16.70 -0.46 3.66
CA MET A 228 -16.05 -1.59 4.30
C MET A 228 -14.97 -1.14 5.27
N PHE A 229 -15.05 -1.60 6.51
CA PHE A 229 -14.14 -1.26 7.58
C PHE A 229 -13.51 -2.52 8.17
N SER A 230 -12.23 -2.44 8.51
CA SER A 230 -11.55 -3.46 9.31
C SER A 230 -10.28 -2.90 9.94
N ALA A 231 -9.83 -3.50 11.05
CA ALA A 231 -8.52 -3.23 11.63
C ALA A 231 -7.38 -3.85 10.81
N THR A 232 -7.64 -4.99 10.17
CA THR A 232 -6.65 -5.85 9.52
C THR A 232 -7.10 -6.17 8.10
N LEU A 233 -6.59 -5.44 7.10
CA LEU A 233 -6.86 -5.72 5.69
C LEU A 233 -5.61 -6.24 4.98
N SER A 234 -5.46 -7.56 4.96
CA SER A 234 -4.38 -8.23 4.24
C SER A 234 -4.43 -7.94 2.74
N LYS A 235 -3.26 -8.00 2.07
CA LYS A 235 -3.16 -7.80 0.62
C LYS A 235 -4.01 -8.81 -0.18
N GLU A 236 -4.37 -9.94 0.41
CA GLU A 236 -5.23 -10.97 -0.19
C GLU A 236 -6.73 -10.65 -0.11
N ILE A 237 -7.18 -9.99 0.96
CA ILE A 237 -8.60 -9.68 1.16
C ILE A 237 -9.02 -8.36 0.49
N ARG A 238 -8.10 -7.39 0.33
CA ARG A 238 -8.36 -6.10 -0.34
C ARG A 238 -9.02 -6.29 -1.74
N PRO A 239 -8.52 -7.17 -2.64
CA PRO A 239 -9.18 -7.42 -3.93
C PRO A 239 -10.55 -8.08 -3.82
N VAL A 240 -10.85 -8.80 -2.73
CA VAL A 240 -12.17 -9.38 -2.49
C VAL A 240 -13.16 -8.29 -2.12
N CYS A 241 -12.80 -7.38 -1.23
CA CYS A 241 -13.61 -6.23 -0.84
C CYS A 241 -13.95 -5.34 -2.05
N LYS A 242 -12.95 -5.01 -2.88
CA LYS A 242 -13.14 -4.20 -4.10
C LYS A 242 -14.15 -4.77 -5.10
N LYS A 243 -14.46 -6.07 -5.07
CA LYS A 243 -15.49 -6.67 -5.96
C LYS A 243 -16.91 -6.26 -5.61
N PHE A 244 -17.13 -5.75 -4.40
CA PHE A 244 -18.43 -5.25 -3.97
C PHE A 244 -18.60 -3.76 -4.28
N MET A 245 -17.56 -3.08 -4.76
CA MET A 245 -17.45 -1.62 -4.77
C MET A 245 -17.19 -1.09 -6.18
N GLN A 246 -17.49 0.19 -6.41
CA GLN A 246 -17.22 0.91 -7.64
C GLN A 246 -16.28 2.08 -7.35
N ASP A 247 -15.01 1.93 -7.76
CA ASP A 247 -13.94 2.93 -7.56
C ASP A 247 -13.87 3.49 -6.11
N PRO A 248 -13.68 2.61 -5.10
CA PRO A 248 -13.75 3.03 -3.71
C PRO A 248 -12.58 3.95 -3.34
N MET A 249 -12.85 4.91 -2.44
CA MET A 249 -11.80 5.58 -1.69
C MET A 249 -11.08 4.54 -0.83
N GLU A 250 -9.76 4.42 -1.02
CA GLU A 250 -8.93 3.45 -0.31
C GLU A 250 -8.10 4.16 0.76
N ILE A 251 -8.47 3.93 2.02
CA ILE A 251 -7.71 4.42 3.17
C ILE A 251 -7.03 3.21 3.80
N TYR A 252 -5.70 3.14 3.64
CA TYR A 252 -4.88 2.13 4.29
C TYR A 252 -3.93 2.81 5.27
N VAL A 253 -4.10 2.56 6.56
CA VAL A 253 -3.07 2.84 7.54
C VAL A 253 -2.01 1.74 7.42
N ASP A 254 -1.09 1.89 6.45
CA ASP A 254 0.00 0.94 6.17
C ASP A 254 1.08 1.06 7.26
N ASP A 255 1.08 0.11 8.20
CA ASP A 255 1.96 0.10 9.37
C ASP A 255 2.70 -1.24 9.52
N GLU A 256 3.50 -1.69 8.54
CA GLU A 256 4.49 -2.75 8.80
C GLU A 256 5.59 -2.29 9.79
N ALA A 257 5.74 -0.97 10.00
CA ALA A 257 6.70 -0.38 10.96
C ALA A 257 6.05 0.34 12.17
N LYS A 258 4.71 0.37 12.28
CA LYS A 258 3.98 1.22 13.25
C LYS A 258 2.80 0.50 13.94
N LEU A 259 2.76 -0.83 13.87
CA LEU A 259 1.98 -1.68 14.79
C LEU A 259 2.63 -1.73 16.20
N THR A 260 3.48 -0.78 16.55
CA THR A 260 3.82 -0.49 17.94
C THR A 260 2.64 0.23 18.58
N LEU A 261 2.03 -0.41 19.58
CA LEU A 261 0.98 0.16 20.40
C LEU A 261 1.59 1.32 21.23
N HIS A 262 1.68 2.51 20.64
CA HIS A 262 2.14 3.71 21.35
C HIS A 262 1.20 4.01 22.51
N GLY A 263 1.76 4.19 23.72
CA GLY A 263 0.99 4.42 24.95
C GLY A 263 0.59 3.16 25.71
N LEU A 264 0.81 1.96 25.14
CA LEU A 264 0.56 0.70 25.84
C LEU A 264 1.87 0.10 26.38
N VAL A 265 1.91 -0.10 27.70
CA VAL A 265 2.99 -0.85 28.34
C VAL A 265 2.74 -2.35 28.20
N GLN A 266 3.68 -3.07 27.59
CA GLN A 266 3.58 -4.50 27.35
C GLN A 266 4.68 -5.25 28.10
N HIS A 267 4.29 -6.28 28.85
CA HIS A 267 5.21 -7.16 29.57
C HIS A 267 4.85 -8.62 29.31
N TYR A 268 5.84 -9.50 29.45
CA TYR A 268 5.61 -10.94 29.48
C TYR A 268 6.30 -11.55 30.70
N ILE A 269 5.73 -12.65 31.20
CA ILE A 269 6.32 -13.44 32.27
C ILE A 269 6.48 -14.86 31.71
N LYS A 270 7.69 -15.42 31.82
CA LYS A 270 7.95 -16.82 31.48
C LYS A 270 7.70 -17.67 32.72
N LEU A 271 6.68 -18.52 32.67
CA LEU A 271 6.31 -19.43 33.75
C LEU A 271 5.69 -20.72 33.20
N THR A 272 5.57 -21.73 34.06
CA THR A 272 4.90 -22.99 33.76
C THR A 272 3.38 -22.89 33.99
N GLU A 273 2.60 -23.82 33.43
CA GLU A 273 1.13 -23.83 33.59
C GLU A 273 0.68 -23.90 35.06
N LEU A 274 1.43 -24.61 35.91
CA LEU A 274 1.10 -24.76 37.34
C LEU A 274 1.30 -23.47 38.12
N GLU A 275 2.18 -22.58 37.66
CA GLU A 275 2.52 -21.33 38.33
C GLU A 275 1.56 -20.19 37.96
N LYS A 276 0.76 -20.33 36.89
CA LYS A 276 -0.07 -19.26 36.33
C LYS A 276 -1.11 -18.72 37.30
N ASN A 277 -1.83 -19.60 38.00
CA ASN A 277 -2.85 -19.18 38.98
C ASN A 277 -2.23 -18.35 40.11
N ARG A 278 -1.11 -18.84 40.67
CA ARG A 278 -0.40 -18.13 41.74
C ARG A 278 0.09 -16.78 41.26
N LYS A 279 0.74 -16.74 40.09
CA LYS A 279 1.28 -15.50 39.55
C LYS A 279 0.19 -14.50 39.18
N LEU A 280 -0.96 -14.97 38.70
CA LEU A 280 -2.11 -14.11 38.41
C LEU A 280 -2.63 -13.43 39.68
N ASN A 281 -2.79 -14.19 40.78
CA ASN A 281 -3.20 -13.60 42.05
C ASN A 281 -2.19 -12.57 42.55
N ASP A 282 -0.89 -12.89 42.51
CA ASP A 282 0.18 -11.95 42.88
C ASP A 282 0.12 -10.64 42.04
N LEU A 283 -0.25 -10.73 40.76
CA LEU A 283 -0.42 -9.57 39.89
C LEU A 283 -1.68 -8.77 40.22
N LEU A 284 -2.80 -9.44 40.49
CA LEU A 284 -4.06 -8.77 40.84
C LEU A 284 -3.99 -8.08 42.21
N ASP A 285 -3.14 -8.57 43.12
CA ASP A 285 -2.88 -7.93 44.42
C ASP A 285 -1.90 -6.75 44.30
N ALA A 286 -0.93 -6.83 43.39
CA ALA A 286 0.13 -5.83 43.28
C ALA A 286 -0.20 -4.66 42.33
N LEU A 287 -1.09 -4.86 41.36
CA LEU A 287 -1.40 -3.87 40.33
C LEU A 287 -2.70 -3.11 40.66
N ASP A 288 -2.65 -1.78 40.57
CA ASP A 288 -3.83 -0.94 40.65
C ASP A 288 -4.59 -0.94 39.30
N PHE A 289 -5.85 -1.37 39.32
CA PHE A 289 -6.71 -1.39 38.13
C PHE A 289 -8.13 -0.91 38.38
N ASN A 290 -8.78 -0.33 37.39
CA ASN A 290 -10.21 -0.05 37.43
C ASN A 290 -10.99 -1.32 37.14
N GLN A 291 -10.81 -1.86 35.93
CA GLN A 291 -11.29 -3.18 35.51
C GLN A 291 -10.18 -3.94 34.75
N VAL A 292 -10.22 -5.28 34.83
CA VAL A 292 -9.29 -6.20 34.15
C VAL A 292 -10.04 -7.16 33.26
N VAL A 293 -9.45 -7.45 32.10
CA VAL A 293 -9.91 -8.55 31.24
C VAL A 293 -8.83 -9.62 31.11
N ILE A 294 -9.21 -10.87 31.36
CA ILE A 294 -8.33 -12.02 31.36
C ILE A 294 -8.75 -12.98 30.24
N PHE A 295 -7.88 -13.19 29.26
CA PHE A 295 -8.14 -14.06 28.12
C PHE A 295 -7.59 -15.47 28.34
N VAL A 296 -8.46 -16.47 28.14
CA VAL A 296 -8.13 -17.91 28.22
C VAL A 296 -8.47 -18.64 26.92
N LYS A 297 -7.84 -19.79 26.68
CA LYS A 297 -7.99 -20.55 25.42
C LYS A 297 -9.24 -21.43 25.33
N SER A 298 -9.96 -21.68 26.43
CA SER A 298 -11.12 -22.58 26.41
C SER A 298 -12.22 -22.23 27.40
N VAL A 299 -13.44 -22.67 27.09
CA VAL A 299 -14.65 -22.50 27.92
C VAL A 299 -14.43 -23.05 29.34
N ASN A 300 -13.92 -24.27 29.45
CA ASN A 300 -13.69 -24.91 30.75
C ASN A 300 -12.69 -24.12 31.61
N ARG A 301 -11.61 -23.60 30.99
CA ARG A 301 -10.63 -22.77 31.69
C ARG A 301 -11.23 -21.45 32.14
N ALA A 302 -12.09 -20.85 31.33
CA ALA A 302 -12.75 -19.59 31.67
C ALA A 302 -13.64 -19.75 32.90
N ALA A 303 -14.41 -20.84 32.95
CA ALA A 303 -15.28 -21.17 34.07
C ALA A 303 -14.49 -21.48 35.35
N GLU A 304 -13.46 -22.34 35.26
CA GLU A 304 -12.66 -22.75 36.41
C GLU A 304 -11.84 -21.58 36.99
N LEU A 305 -11.25 -20.76 36.12
CA LEU A 305 -10.49 -19.58 36.54
C LEU A 305 -11.40 -18.54 37.21
N ASN A 306 -12.60 -18.29 36.65
CA ASN A 306 -13.57 -17.40 37.28
C ASN A 306 -14.00 -17.92 38.66
N LYS A 307 -14.25 -19.23 38.79
CA LYS A 307 -14.59 -19.86 40.07
C LYS A 307 -13.46 -19.65 41.09
N LEU A 308 -12.22 -19.94 40.71
CA LEU A 308 -11.04 -19.74 41.56
C LEU A 308 -10.88 -18.28 41.99
N LEU A 309 -11.03 -17.33 41.07
CA LEU A 309 -10.94 -15.90 41.38
C LEU A 309 -12.02 -15.48 42.39
N VAL A 310 -13.27 -15.92 42.21
CA VAL A 310 -14.35 -15.65 43.17
C VAL A 310 -14.06 -16.27 44.54
N GLU A 311 -13.52 -17.49 44.60
CA GLU A 311 -13.10 -18.14 45.85
C GLU A 311 -11.94 -17.41 46.54
N CYS A 312 -11.04 -16.80 45.76
CA CYS A 312 -9.97 -15.93 46.24
C CYS A 312 -10.43 -14.50 46.57
N ASN A 313 -11.74 -14.24 46.66
CA ASN A 313 -12.34 -12.93 46.91
C ASN A 313 -12.06 -11.85 45.84
N PHE A 314 -11.75 -12.26 44.60
CA PHE A 314 -11.71 -11.37 43.44
C PHE A 314 -13.06 -11.43 42.70
N PRO A 315 -13.91 -10.38 42.79
CA PRO A 315 -15.22 -10.38 42.15
C PRO A 315 -15.08 -10.37 40.62
N SER A 316 -15.22 -11.55 40.03
CA SER A 316 -15.09 -11.77 38.60
C SER A 316 -16.39 -12.26 37.97
N ILE A 317 -16.49 -12.05 36.67
CA ILE A 317 -17.51 -12.64 35.81
C ILE A 317 -16.85 -13.37 34.65
N CYS A 318 -17.56 -14.35 34.11
CA CYS A 318 -17.09 -15.13 32.99
C CYS A 318 -18.02 -14.96 31.78
N ILE A 319 -17.45 -14.77 30.59
CA ILE A 319 -18.16 -14.77 29.30
C ILE A 319 -17.44 -15.73 28.34
N HIS A 320 -18.14 -16.77 27.89
CA HIS A 320 -17.58 -17.75 26.96
C HIS A 320 -18.66 -18.33 26.04
N SER A 321 -18.25 -19.05 24.98
CA SER A 321 -19.16 -19.59 23.96
C SER A 321 -20.17 -20.63 24.47
N GLY A 322 -19.92 -21.27 25.62
CA GLY A 322 -20.85 -22.21 26.25
C GLY A 322 -22.06 -21.59 26.97
N MET A 323 -22.20 -20.26 27.01
CA MET A 323 -23.31 -19.58 27.68
C MET A 323 -24.45 -19.25 26.72
N SER A 324 -25.66 -19.12 27.28
CA SER A 324 -26.79 -18.57 26.52
C SER A 324 -26.53 -17.11 26.14
N GLN A 325 -27.07 -16.69 25.00
CA GLN A 325 -26.86 -15.32 24.49
C GLN A 325 -27.38 -14.25 25.46
N GLU A 326 -28.56 -14.48 26.02
CA GLU A 326 -29.19 -13.58 27.00
C GLU A 326 -28.30 -13.39 28.23
N GLU A 327 -27.71 -14.48 28.72
CA GLU A 327 -26.81 -14.44 29.86
C GLU A 327 -25.50 -13.73 29.52
N ARG A 328 -24.93 -13.95 28.33
CA ARG A 328 -23.72 -13.23 27.87
C ARG A 328 -23.96 -11.73 27.81
N LEU A 329 -25.09 -11.30 27.24
CA LEU A 329 -25.46 -9.88 27.15
C LEU A 329 -25.72 -9.28 28.54
N THR A 330 -26.37 -10.02 29.42
CA THR A 330 -26.64 -9.57 30.80
C THR A 330 -25.35 -9.38 31.59
N ARG A 331 -24.42 -10.36 31.53
CA ARG A 331 -23.12 -10.25 32.21
C ARG A 331 -22.25 -9.15 31.60
N TYR A 332 -22.30 -8.99 30.29
CA TYR A 332 -21.61 -7.91 29.58
C TYR A 332 -22.11 -6.53 30.04
N LYS A 333 -23.44 -6.31 30.09
CA LYS A 333 -24.02 -5.06 30.61
C LYS A 333 -23.59 -4.78 32.05
N GLY A 334 -23.67 -5.80 32.91
CA GLY A 334 -23.23 -5.68 34.30
C GLY A 334 -21.75 -5.29 34.43
N PHE A 335 -20.89 -5.83 33.56
CA PHE A 335 -19.47 -5.44 33.50
C PHE A 335 -19.28 -4.00 33.05
N LYS A 336 -19.95 -3.60 31.95
CA LYS A 336 -19.85 -2.25 31.38
C LYS A 336 -20.31 -1.17 32.38
N GLU A 337 -21.33 -1.46 33.16
CA GLU A 337 -21.85 -0.59 34.23
C GLU A 337 -20.96 -0.56 35.48
N GLY A 338 -19.89 -1.36 35.54
CA GLY A 338 -18.93 -1.36 36.63
C GLY A 338 -19.31 -2.23 37.84
N HIS A 339 -20.31 -3.10 37.73
CA HIS A 339 -20.73 -3.98 38.85
C HIS A 339 -19.65 -4.99 39.26
N LYS A 340 -18.74 -5.34 38.34
CA LYS A 340 -17.67 -6.33 38.54
C LYS A 340 -16.39 -5.79 37.94
N ARG A 341 -15.27 -5.99 38.64
CA ARG A 341 -13.97 -5.43 38.22
C ARG A 341 -13.18 -6.36 37.31
N ILE A 342 -13.45 -7.68 37.32
CA ILE A 342 -12.68 -8.64 36.54
C ILE A 342 -13.60 -9.40 35.58
N LEU A 343 -13.20 -9.51 34.32
CA LEU A 343 -13.84 -10.32 33.29
C LEU A 343 -12.90 -11.40 32.78
N VAL A 344 -13.29 -12.66 32.93
CA VAL A 344 -12.61 -13.81 32.32
C VAL A 344 -13.33 -14.19 31.03
N ALA A 345 -12.61 -14.23 29.91
CA ALA A 345 -13.22 -14.47 28.61
C ALA A 345 -12.37 -15.33 27.66
N THR A 346 -13.03 -15.95 26.68
CA THR A 346 -12.39 -16.50 25.48
C THR A 346 -12.35 -15.44 24.37
N ASP A 347 -11.74 -15.74 23.22
CA ASP A 347 -11.60 -14.82 22.07
C ASP A 347 -12.90 -14.22 21.51
N LEU A 348 -14.04 -14.73 21.96
CA LEU A 348 -15.38 -14.24 21.64
C LEU A 348 -15.63 -12.79 22.09
N VAL A 349 -14.83 -12.29 23.04
CA VAL A 349 -14.94 -10.95 23.67
C VAL A 349 -13.78 -10.03 23.24
N GLY A 350 -12.81 -10.54 22.48
CA GLY A 350 -11.61 -9.79 22.11
C GLY A 350 -11.75 -8.92 20.85
N ARG A 351 -12.93 -8.84 20.24
CA ARG A 351 -13.16 -8.09 19.00
C ARG A 351 -14.44 -7.25 19.10
N GLY A 352 -14.28 -5.94 18.97
CA GLY A 352 -15.35 -4.94 18.98
C GLY A 352 -15.82 -4.49 20.36
N ILE A 353 -15.19 -4.93 21.46
CA ILE A 353 -15.69 -4.62 22.81
C ILE A 353 -14.96 -3.41 23.40
N ASP A 354 -15.65 -2.27 23.30
CA ASP A 354 -15.26 -1.00 23.88
C ASP A 354 -15.80 -0.85 25.32
N ILE A 355 -14.88 -0.79 26.30
CA ILE A 355 -15.15 -0.54 27.72
C ILE A 355 -14.04 0.35 28.27
N GLU A 356 -14.29 1.65 28.29
CA GLU A 356 -13.37 2.72 28.74
C GLU A 356 -12.73 2.48 30.11
N ARG A 357 -13.40 1.75 31.02
CA ARG A 357 -12.94 1.51 32.40
C ARG A 357 -11.91 0.38 32.53
N VAL A 358 -11.58 -0.35 31.46
CA VAL A 358 -10.59 -1.43 31.52
C VAL A 358 -9.19 -0.89 31.24
N ASN A 359 -8.29 -0.93 32.22
CA ASN A 359 -6.92 -0.44 32.08
C ASN A 359 -5.86 -1.55 32.12
N ILE A 360 -6.23 -2.81 32.39
CA ILE A 360 -5.31 -3.96 32.34
C ILE A 360 -5.92 -5.10 31.52
N VAL A 361 -5.12 -5.66 30.61
CA VAL A 361 -5.45 -6.87 29.85
C VAL A 361 -4.42 -7.96 30.14
N ILE A 362 -4.87 -9.14 30.54
CA ILE A 362 -4.01 -10.28 30.85
C ILE A 362 -4.28 -11.41 29.85
N ASN A 363 -3.27 -11.73 29.04
CA ASN A 363 -3.27 -12.95 28.23
C ASN A 363 -2.84 -14.15 29.08
N TYR A 364 -3.78 -14.74 29.83
CA TYR A 364 -3.52 -15.92 30.67
C TYR A 364 -3.10 -17.13 29.82
N ASP A 365 -3.72 -17.28 28.66
CA ASP A 365 -3.26 -18.18 27.60
C ASP A 365 -2.82 -17.39 26.36
N MET A 366 -1.65 -17.73 25.83
CA MET A 366 -1.10 -17.07 24.64
C MET A 366 -2.05 -17.26 23.45
N PRO A 367 -2.36 -16.20 22.67
CA PRO A 367 -3.16 -16.32 21.45
C PRO A 367 -2.41 -17.11 20.35
N ASP A 368 -3.17 -17.74 19.45
CA ASP A 368 -2.64 -18.58 18.38
C ASP A 368 -2.01 -17.77 17.21
N SER A 369 -2.27 -16.46 17.14
CA SER A 369 -1.73 -15.57 16.12
C SER A 369 -1.43 -14.17 16.67
N ALA A 370 -0.53 -13.45 16.00
CA ALA A 370 -0.22 -12.05 16.31
C ALA A 370 -1.45 -11.13 16.12
N ASP A 371 -2.31 -11.42 15.14
CA ASP A 371 -3.55 -10.66 14.93
C ASP A 371 -4.50 -10.82 16.13
N THR A 372 -4.69 -12.04 16.61
CA THR A 372 -5.50 -12.29 17.82
C THR A 372 -4.92 -11.59 19.05
N TYR A 373 -3.60 -11.53 19.20
CA TYR A 373 -2.95 -10.76 20.26
C TYR A 373 -3.30 -9.27 20.16
N LEU A 374 -3.14 -8.68 18.97
CA LEU A 374 -3.47 -7.28 18.72
C LEU A 374 -4.94 -7.01 19.04
N HIS A 375 -5.87 -7.83 18.56
CA HIS A 375 -7.29 -7.68 18.88
C HIS A 375 -7.57 -7.70 20.39
N ARG A 376 -6.98 -8.62 21.14
CA ARG A 376 -7.19 -8.70 22.60
C ARG A 376 -6.70 -7.45 23.35
N VAL A 377 -5.66 -6.80 22.84
CA VAL A 377 -4.85 -5.80 23.57
C VAL A 377 -5.10 -4.37 23.07
N GLN A 378 -5.50 -4.18 21.81
CA GLN A 378 -5.58 -2.88 21.12
C GLN A 378 -6.90 -2.11 21.38
N GLU A 379 -7.90 -2.71 22.01
CA GLU A 379 -9.26 -2.14 22.09
C GLU A 379 -9.55 -1.24 23.30
N ARG A 380 -8.56 -0.79 24.10
CA ARG A 380 -8.86 -0.39 25.49
C ARG A 380 -8.13 0.82 26.09
N PHE A 381 -7.47 1.65 25.30
CA PHE A 381 -6.86 2.87 25.83
C PHE A 381 -7.35 4.09 25.08
N GLU A 382 -8.49 4.61 25.52
CA GLU A 382 -8.87 6.00 25.32
C GLU A 382 -8.73 6.67 26.70
N VAL A 383 -7.55 7.20 27.01
CA VAL A 383 -7.35 8.05 28.19
C VAL A 383 -6.42 9.22 27.85
N ASP A 384 -6.98 10.40 28.08
CA ASP A 384 -6.39 11.72 28.09
C ASP A 384 -5.24 11.79 29.13
N ILE A 385 -3.99 12.00 28.69
CA ILE A 385 -2.84 12.07 29.60
C ILE A 385 -2.64 13.53 30.02
N LYS A 386 -3.39 13.97 31.02
CA LYS A 386 -2.96 14.98 31.97
C LYS A 386 -2.59 14.31 33.29
N GLU A 387 -1.33 14.52 33.68
CA GLU A 387 -0.72 14.30 35.00
C GLU A 387 -0.50 12.85 35.48
N LEU A 388 0.78 12.50 35.69
CA LEU A 388 1.36 11.86 36.90
C LEU A 388 2.91 11.81 36.74
N PRO A 389 3.69 11.71 37.83
CA PRO A 389 4.95 12.45 38.01
C PRO A 389 6.21 11.64 37.65
N GLU A 390 7.28 12.38 37.38
CA GLU A 390 8.66 11.89 37.24
C GLU A 390 9.13 11.14 38.49
N GLN A 391 9.63 9.91 38.32
CA GLN A 391 10.96 9.42 38.72
C GLN A 391 11.01 7.88 38.67
N ILE A 392 11.96 7.31 37.92
CA ILE A 392 13.01 6.36 38.37
C ILE A 392 13.66 5.70 37.13
N ASP A 393 14.93 6.05 36.95
CA ASP A 393 16.10 5.32 36.45
C ASP A 393 15.90 4.18 35.41
N THR A 394 16.18 4.50 34.15
CA THR A 394 16.35 3.55 33.06
C THR A 394 17.83 3.23 32.86
N SER A 395 18.28 2.11 33.40
CA SER A 395 19.45 1.40 32.88
C SER A 395 19.19 -0.11 32.88
N THR A 396 19.72 -0.79 31.86
CA THR A 396 19.63 -2.24 31.58
C THR A 396 18.53 -2.64 30.60
N TYR A 397 18.85 -2.70 29.30
CA TYR A 397 18.51 -3.84 28.41
C TYR A 397 19.27 -3.72 27.08
N ASN A 398 20.27 -4.58 26.90
CA ASN A 398 20.71 -5.12 25.61
C ASN A 398 21.47 -6.44 25.88
N LEU A 399 21.38 -7.37 24.91
CA LEU A 399 21.81 -8.80 24.87
C LEU A 399 20.58 -9.73 24.95
N TRP A 400 20.23 -10.57 23.96
CA TRP A 400 21.08 -11.44 23.11
C TRP A 400 20.28 -12.03 21.90
N PRO A 401 20.77 -12.97 21.06
CA PRO A 401 21.13 -12.74 19.66
C PRO A 401 20.41 -13.64 18.61
N LYS A 402 20.78 -13.44 17.33
CA LYS A 402 20.60 -14.35 16.18
C LYS A 402 20.97 -15.80 16.53
N PHE A 403 20.13 -16.77 16.13
CA PHE A 403 20.59 -18.11 15.72
C PHE A 403 19.71 -18.69 14.61
N ALA A 404 20.39 -19.16 13.58
CA ALA A 404 19.87 -19.94 12.48
C ALA A 404 19.67 -21.42 12.87
N VAL A 405 18.72 -22.05 12.19
CA VAL A 405 18.70 -23.42 11.66
C VAL A 405 19.66 -24.43 12.30
N LEU A 406 19.10 -25.45 12.95
CA LEU A 406 19.64 -26.81 12.99
C LEU A 406 18.49 -27.81 13.16
N THR A 407 18.43 -28.76 12.23
CA THR A 407 17.59 -29.97 12.20
C THR A 407 17.71 -30.83 13.46
N PRO A 408 16.77 -31.75 13.69
CA PRO A 408 17.23 -33.13 13.92
C PRO A 408 16.46 -34.21 13.16
N VAL A 409 17.30 -35.05 12.54
CA VAL A 409 17.20 -36.48 12.28
C VAL A 409 16.28 -37.24 13.25
N GLY A 410 15.49 -38.17 12.71
CA GLY A 410 14.57 -39.02 13.45
C GLY A 410 15.25 -40.14 14.26
N MET A 411 14.53 -40.61 15.28
CA MET A 411 14.72 -41.93 15.88
C MET A 411 13.37 -42.42 16.45
N CYS A 412 12.84 -43.49 15.86
CA CYS A 412 11.73 -44.28 16.37
C CYS A 412 12.14 -45.08 17.61
N ILE A 413 11.38 -45.05 18.71
CA ILE A 413 11.12 -46.22 19.57
C ILE A 413 9.68 -46.17 20.12
N LYS A 414 8.99 -47.31 19.96
CA LYS A 414 7.66 -47.72 20.43
C LYS A 414 7.50 -47.67 21.96
N ILE A 415 6.29 -47.34 22.44
CA ILE A 415 5.61 -48.11 23.49
C ILE A 415 4.14 -48.34 23.09
N SER A 416 3.74 -49.60 23.20
CA SER A 416 2.44 -50.21 22.88
C SER A 416 1.36 -49.96 23.93
N LEU A 417 0.12 -49.81 23.43
CA LEU A 417 -1.15 -50.48 23.82
C LEU A 417 -1.37 -50.93 25.27
N VAL A 418 -2.53 -50.58 25.85
CA VAL A 418 -3.61 -51.54 26.26
C VAL A 418 -4.98 -50.81 26.35
N ASN A 419 -5.99 -51.43 25.72
CA ASN A 419 -7.48 -51.49 25.90
C ASN A 419 -8.08 -50.88 27.20
N ASP A 420 -9.36 -50.49 27.34
CA ASP A 420 -10.61 -50.88 26.69
C ASP A 420 -11.78 -49.96 27.14
N ARG A 421 -12.95 -50.12 26.49
CA ARG A 421 -14.31 -49.68 26.85
C ARG A 421 -14.93 -48.46 26.14
N SER A 422 -15.29 -48.75 24.88
CA SER A 422 -16.69 -48.90 24.41
C SER A 422 -17.68 -47.73 24.42
N ARG A 423 -18.00 -47.32 23.18
CA ARG A 423 -19.34 -47.10 22.58
C ARG A 423 -20.20 -45.97 23.17
N LEU A 424 -20.16 -44.82 22.49
CA LEU A 424 -21.29 -44.31 21.71
C LEU A 424 -20.82 -43.17 20.78
N LEU A 425 -21.50 -43.00 19.64
CA LEU A 425 -21.35 -41.92 18.64
C LEU A 425 -20.35 -42.17 17.48
N ARG A 426 -20.69 -43.15 16.63
CA ARG A 426 -20.51 -42.99 15.18
C ARG A 426 -21.61 -42.07 14.65
N LYS A 427 -21.25 -40.89 14.15
CA LYS A 427 -21.65 -40.28 12.86
C LYS A 427 -21.43 -38.76 12.87
N THR A 428 -20.22 -38.35 12.46
CA THR A 428 -19.98 -37.30 11.47
C THR A 428 -18.50 -37.38 11.09
N CYS A 429 -18.23 -37.97 9.93
CA CYS A 429 -16.88 -38.12 9.37
C CYS A 429 -16.28 -36.75 9.03
N LEU A 430 -15.06 -36.53 9.52
CA LEU A 430 -14.06 -35.70 8.84
C LEU A 430 -13.84 -36.29 7.44
N ASN A 431 -14.13 -35.52 6.38
CA ASN A 431 -13.63 -35.86 5.05
C ASN A 431 -12.13 -35.59 5.02
N LEU A 432 -11.33 -36.62 5.26
CA LEU A 432 -9.93 -36.64 4.85
C LEU A 432 -9.91 -36.51 3.32
N VAL A 433 -9.29 -35.44 2.81
CA VAL A 433 -9.00 -35.28 1.39
C VAL A 433 -8.03 -36.38 0.98
N GLU A 434 -8.40 -37.24 0.03
CA GLU A 434 -7.50 -38.27 -0.49
C GLU A 434 -6.34 -37.60 -1.25
N SER A 435 -5.11 -37.80 -0.77
CA SER A 435 -3.90 -37.41 -1.50
C SER A 435 -3.46 -38.56 -2.40
N LYS A 436 -3.18 -38.26 -3.67
CA LYS A 436 -2.60 -39.22 -4.61
C LYS A 436 -1.10 -38.97 -4.68
N ASN A 437 -0.30 -39.97 -4.38
CA ASN A 437 1.15 -39.87 -4.43
C ASN A 437 1.78 -41.13 -5.00
N PHE A 438 2.96 -40.97 -5.57
CA PHE A 438 3.85 -42.07 -5.92
C PHE A 438 5.30 -41.60 -5.77
N SER A 439 6.19 -42.54 -5.52
CA SER A 439 7.61 -42.26 -5.39
C SER A 439 8.42 -43.43 -5.94
N PHE A 440 9.44 -43.09 -6.71
CA PHE A 440 10.46 -43.98 -7.25
C PHE A 440 11.81 -43.51 -6.69
N SER A 441 12.36 -44.24 -5.72
CA SER A 441 13.69 -43.95 -5.16
C SER A 441 14.83 -44.45 -6.06
N SER A 442 14.51 -45.33 -7.01
CA SER A 442 15.42 -45.93 -7.99
C SER A 442 14.59 -46.63 -9.07
N PHE A 443 15.18 -46.87 -10.24
CA PHE A 443 14.53 -47.58 -11.34
C PHE A 443 15.26 -48.88 -11.69
N ASP A 444 14.49 -49.96 -11.84
CA ASP A 444 14.95 -51.30 -12.21
C ASP A 444 14.36 -51.73 -13.57
N SER A 445 14.79 -52.87 -14.11
CA SER A 445 14.30 -53.36 -15.39
C SER A 445 12.79 -53.61 -15.40
N ALA A 446 12.23 -54.03 -14.25
CA ALA A 446 10.80 -54.27 -14.08
C ALA A 446 9.95 -52.98 -14.12
N SER A 447 10.55 -51.80 -13.95
CA SER A 447 9.84 -50.52 -13.92
C SER A 447 9.10 -50.22 -15.24
N CYS A 448 9.63 -50.66 -16.39
CA CYS A 448 9.04 -50.49 -17.73
C CYS A 448 8.39 -51.77 -18.29
N GLU A 449 8.43 -52.91 -17.57
CA GLU A 449 7.88 -54.18 -18.03
C GLU A 449 6.34 -54.23 -17.95
N ASN A 450 5.72 -55.23 -18.59
CA ASN A 450 4.27 -55.46 -18.53
C ASN A 450 3.82 -55.76 -17.09
N GLY A 451 3.32 -54.75 -16.40
CA GLY A 451 2.92 -54.80 -14.99
C GLY A 451 3.57 -53.72 -14.12
N GLY A 452 4.64 -53.06 -14.59
CA GLY A 452 5.29 -51.93 -13.93
C GLY A 452 4.45 -50.65 -13.94
N ASN A 453 4.71 -49.73 -13.00
CA ASN A 453 3.94 -48.47 -12.85
C ASN A 453 4.27 -47.40 -13.90
N LEU A 454 5.22 -47.63 -14.80
CA LEU A 454 5.58 -46.72 -15.89
C LEU A 454 5.17 -47.31 -17.25
N ILE A 455 4.87 -46.40 -18.19
CA ILE A 455 4.67 -46.67 -19.61
C ILE A 455 5.88 -46.06 -20.32
N CYS A 456 6.71 -46.88 -20.94
CA CYS A 456 7.96 -46.46 -21.57
C CYS A 456 7.87 -46.70 -23.08
N TRP A 457 8.19 -45.67 -23.86
CA TRP A 457 8.17 -45.67 -25.33
C TRP A 457 9.51 -45.22 -25.90
N GLY A 458 9.82 -45.67 -27.12
CA GLY A 458 11.01 -45.24 -27.85
C GLY A 458 12.30 -45.73 -27.20
N SER A 459 13.27 -44.82 -27.01
CA SER A 459 14.62 -45.15 -26.52
C SER A 459 14.73 -45.41 -25.01
N VAL A 460 13.64 -45.31 -24.25
CA VAL A 460 13.65 -45.37 -22.79
C VAL A 460 14.14 -46.73 -22.29
N LYS A 461 15.09 -46.72 -21.34
CA LYS A 461 15.56 -47.91 -20.62
C LYS A 461 15.57 -47.65 -19.12
N ALA A 462 14.94 -48.55 -18.36
CA ALA A 462 15.02 -48.59 -16.91
C ALA A 462 15.98 -49.69 -16.46
N GLY A 463 16.89 -49.38 -15.54
CA GLY A 463 17.88 -50.32 -15.04
C GLY A 463 19.05 -49.62 -14.36
N ASN A 464 19.86 -50.37 -13.62
CA ASN A 464 21.04 -49.85 -12.91
C ASN A 464 20.74 -48.66 -11.95
N GLY A 465 19.50 -48.58 -11.44
CA GLY A 465 19.09 -47.54 -10.50
C GLY A 465 18.61 -46.24 -11.15
N SER A 466 18.58 -46.15 -12.48
CA SER A 466 18.19 -44.94 -13.22
C SER A 466 17.25 -45.25 -14.38
N LEU A 467 16.54 -44.21 -14.82
CA LEU A 467 15.70 -44.22 -16.01
C LEU A 467 16.40 -43.37 -17.09
N SER A 468 17.05 -44.02 -18.05
CA SER A 468 17.64 -43.36 -19.21
C SER A 468 16.54 -43.07 -20.23
N ILE A 469 16.27 -41.79 -20.49
CA ILE A 469 15.25 -41.33 -21.45
C ILE A 469 15.79 -41.44 -22.88
N THR A 470 17.03 -41.00 -23.09
CA THR A 470 17.79 -41.13 -24.34
C THR A 470 18.81 -42.27 -24.23
N PRO A 471 19.25 -42.86 -25.35
CA PRO A 471 20.10 -44.06 -25.33
C PRO A 471 21.54 -43.77 -24.92
N ASP A 472 22.19 -44.75 -24.24
CA ASP A 472 23.58 -44.64 -23.75
C ASP A 472 24.65 -44.75 -24.85
N GLN A 473 24.27 -45.08 -26.10
CA GLN A 473 25.18 -45.16 -27.25
C GLN A 473 24.61 -44.38 -28.45
N PRO A 474 25.47 -43.67 -29.21
CA PRO A 474 25.05 -42.97 -30.42
C PRO A 474 24.53 -43.95 -31.48
N LYS A 475 23.40 -43.61 -32.09
CA LYS A 475 22.88 -44.25 -33.31
C LYS A 475 22.78 -43.22 -34.43
N GLU A 476 22.79 -43.68 -35.68
CA GLU A 476 22.70 -42.84 -36.88
C GLU A 476 21.31 -42.17 -37.08
N THR A 477 20.33 -42.44 -36.22
CA THR A 477 18.95 -41.94 -36.31
C THR A 477 18.55 -41.14 -35.07
N SER A 478 17.76 -40.08 -35.26
CA SER A 478 17.20 -39.29 -34.16
C SER A 478 16.22 -40.12 -33.32
N ASP A 479 16.62 -40.46 -32.09
CA ASP A 479 15.81 -41.24 -31.15
C ASP A 479 15.02 -40.29 -30.22
N VAL A 480 13.79 -40.70 -29.87
CA VAL A 480 12.93 -40.01 -28.89
C VAL A 480 12.55 -40.99 -27.79
N GLY A 481 12.67 -40.54 -26.54
CA GLY A 481 12.22 -41.27 -25.37
C GLY A 481 11.01 -40.59 -24.75
N ARG A 482 10.01 -41.40 -24.34
CA ARG A 482 8.88 -40.91 -23.55
C ARG A 482 8.51 -41.91 -22.47
N VAL A 483 8.42 -41.43 -21.25
CA VAL A 483 7.99 -42.22 -20.09
C VAL A 483 6.85 -41.51 -19.37
N LEU A 484 5.80 -42.24 -19.04
CA LEU A 484 4.64 -41.72 -18.34
C LEU A 484 4.31 -42.60 -17.13
N PHE A 485 3.85 -42.00 -16.05
CA PHE A 485 3.20 -42.75 -14.98
C PHE A 485 1.92 -43.40 -15.52
N ARG A 486 1.74 -44.69 -15.27
CA ARG A 486 0.70 -45.51 -15.92
C ARG A 486 -0.73 -45.02 -15.67
N TYR A 487 -0.97 -44.42 -14.51
CA TYR A 487 -2.30 -43.99 -14.10
C TYR A 487 -2.49 -42.49 -14.34
N PRO A 488 -3.60 -42.07 -14.99
CA PRO A 488 -3.88 -40.66 -15.18
C PRO A 488 -4.15 -39.97 -13.84
N MET A 489 -3.66 -38.74 -13.73
CA MET A 489 -3.75 -37.91 -12.54
C MET A 489 -4.76 -36.76 -12.75
N PRO A 490 -5.58 -36.42 -11.74
CA PRO A 490 -6.53 -35.32 -11.83
C PRO A 490 -5.80 -33.98 -11.63
N ILE A 491 -5.20 -33.45 -12.69
CA ILE A 491 -4.34 -32.25 -12.62
C ILE A 491 -5.11 -30.99 -12.23
N TRP A 492 -6.43 -30.93 -12.48
CA TRP A 492 -7.28 -29.86 -11.97
C TRP A 492 -8.72 -30.32 -11.66
N PRO A 493 -9.42 -29.72 -10.70
CA PRO A 493 -8.92 -28.75 -9.73
C PRO A 493 -8.06 -29.47 -8.68
N ALA A 494 -6.75 -29.19 -8.66
CA ALA A 494 -5.79 -29.82 -7.77
C ALA A 494 -4.55 -28.94 -7.60
N SER A 495 -3.85 -29.12 -6.48
CA SER A 495 -2.47 -28.65 -6.31
C SER A 495 -1.55 -29.86 -6.33
N PHE A 496 -0.36 -29.73 -6.93
CA PHE A 496 0.61 -30.83 -6.97
C PHE A 496 2.02 -30.34 -6.69
N SER A 497 2.86 -31.25 -6.20
CA SER A 497 4.29 -31.04 -6.02
C SER A 497 5.00 -32.28 -6.56
N THR A 498 5.96 -32.08 -7.46
CA THR A 498 6.85 -33.12 -7.96
C THR A 498 8.30 -32.74 -7.75
N SER A 499 9.12 -33.72 -7.40
CA SER A 499 10.57 -33.54 -7.29
C SER A 499 11.28 -34.72 -7.90
N PHE A 500 12.34 -34.47 -8.65
CA PHE A 500 13.14 -35.51 -9.29
C PHE A 500 14.59 -35.06 -9.39
N THR A 501 15.49 -36.04 -9.44
CA THR A 501 16.92 -35.79 -9.67
C THR A 501 17.29 -36.25 -11.06
N ILE A 502 17.90 -35.36 -11.83
CA ILE A 502 18.40 -35.64 -13.18
C ILE A 502 19.92 -35.69 -13.20
N ARG A 503 20.45 -36.40 -14.21
CA ARG A 503 21.84 -36.34 -14.62
C ARG A 503 21.88 -36.29 -16.14
N ILE A 504 22.53 -35.26 -16.68
CA ILE A 504 22.75 -35.12 -18.12
C ILE A 504 24.25 -35.21 -18.37
N THR A 505 24.65 -36.17 -19.19
CA THR A 505 26.05 -36.38 -19.58
C THR A 505 26.21 -36.28 -21.09
N SER A 506 27.22 -35.53 -21.53
CA SER A 506 27.59 -35.38 -22.93
C SER A 506 29.06 -35.77 -23.13
N ASN A 507 29.37 -36.47 -24.22
CA ASN A 507 30.73 -36.80 -24.64
C ASN A 507 31.29 -35.82 -25.69
N SER A 508 30.55 -34.77 -26.04
CA SER A 508 30.91 -33.80 -27.08
C SER A 508 30.85 -32.36 -26.56
N THR A 509 31.56 -31.43 -27.23
CA THR A 509 31.53 -29.99 -26.90
C THR A 509 30.30 -29.27 -27.46
N VAL A 510 29.48 -29.95 -28.27
CA VAL A 510 28.25 -29.44 -28.89
C VAL A 510 27.05 -30.15 -28.23
N SER A 511 26.04 -29.36 -27.87
CA SER A 511 24.93 -29.80 -27.02
C SER A 511 23.82 -30.50 -27.80
N GLY A 512 23.03 -31.34 -27.12
CA GLY A 512 21.83 -32.01 -27.66
C GLY A 512 20.54 -31.25 -27.33
N ASP A 513 19.41 -31.70 -27.88
CA ASP A 513 18.12 -30.98 -27.86
C ASP A 513 17.30 -31.12 -26.56
N GLY A 514 17.94 -31.28 -25.39
CA GLY A 514 17.28 -31.20 -24.08
C GLY A 514 16.33 -32.33 -23.65
N MET A 515 15.76 -32.18 -22.45
CA MET A 515 14.72 -33.07 -21.87
C MET A 515 13.63 -32.26 -21.18
N ALA A 516 12.44 -32.84 -20.98
CA ALA A 516 11.34 -32.15 -20.33
C ALA A 516 10.57 -33.01 -19.34
N PHE A 517 10.09 -32.39 -18.26
CA PHE A 517 8.99 -32.92 -17.46
C PHE A 517 7.68 -32.52 -18.11
N ILE A 518 6.77 -33.47 -18.31
CA ILE A 518 5.53 -33.25 -19.08
C ILE A 518 4.27 -33.62 -18.30
N ILE A 519 3.22 -32.87 -18.58
CA ILE A 519 1.82 -33.20 -18.30
C ILE A 519 1.11 -33.39 -19.64
N ALA A 520 0.94 -34.65 -20.04
CA ALA A 520 0.45 -35.06 -21.33
C ALA A 520 -1.05 -35.39 -21.32
N GLN A 521 -1.74 -35.03 -22.40
CA GLN A 521 -3.17 -35.32 -22.57
C GLN A 521 -3.49 -36.81 -22.75
N ASP A 522 -2.53 -37.63 -23.19
CA ASP A 522 -2.71 -39.04 -23.49
C ASP A 522 -1.50 -39.90 -23.12
N ASN A 523 -1.66 -41.22 -23.21
CA ASN A 523 -0.63 -42.21 -22.94
C ASN A 523 -0.01 -42.81 -24.21
N LYS A 524 -0.14 -42.11 -25.35
CA LYS A 524 0.39 -42.56 -26.64
C LYS A 524 1.90 -42.32 -26.73
N PRO A 525 2.62 -43.03 -27.62
CA PRO A 525 4.01 -42.69 -27.94
C PRO A 525 4.11 -41.25 -28.47
N SER A 526 5.32 -40.67 -28.39
CA SER A 526 5.60 -39.36 -28.97
C SER A 526 5.31 -39.32 -30.47
N PRO A 527 4.94 -38.16 -31.03
CA PRO A 527 4.67 -38.04 -32.45
C PRO A 527 5.88 -38.43 -33.32
N PRO A 528 5.68 -38.96 -34.55
CA PRO A 528 6.77 -39.50 -35.36
C PRO A 528 7.87 -38.50 -35.74
N GLU A 529 7.52 -37.21 -35.87
CA GLU A 529 8.45 -36.13 -36.23
C GLU A 529 8.81 -35.22 -35.05
N SER A 530 8.66 -35.72 -33.81
CA SER A 530 8.93 -34.94 -32.59
C SER A 530 10.39 -34.98 -32.13
N TYR A 531 11.32 -35.27 -33.04
CA TYR A 531 12.75 -35.33 -32.72
C TYR A 531 13.40 -33.94 -32.84
N GLY A 532 14.57 -33.76 -32.23
CA GLY A 532 15.26 -32.46 -32.26
C GLY A 532 14.63 -31.45 -31.31
N SER A 533 14.52 -30.18 -31.74
CA SER A 533 13.97 -29.06 -30.95
C SER A 533 12.52 -29.23 -30.51
N PHE A 534 11.82 -30.30 -30.92
CA PHE A 534 10.47 -30.61 -30.46
C PHE A 534 10.42 -31.54 -29.22
N ILE A 535 11.57 -32.08 -28.79
CA ILE A 535 11.82 -32.77 -27.50
C ILE A 535 10.83 -33.89 -27.17
N GLY A 536 10.23 -34.52 -28.17
CA GLY A 536 9.24 -35.58 -27.96
C GLY A 536 7.84 -35.10 -27.53
N ILE A 537 7.60 -33.78 -27.55
CA ILE A 537 6.39 -33.11 -27.06
C ILE A 537 5.43 -32.75 -28.20
N MET A 538 5.93 -32.17 -29.29
CA MET A 538 5.14 -31.73 -30.46
C MET A 538 5.76 -32.23 -31.76
N ASP A 539 5.08 -32.06 -32.89
CA ASP A 539 5.64 -32.17 -34.23
C ASP A 539 5.23 -30.94 -35.06
N PRO A 540 5.79 -30.71 -36.25
CA PRO A 540 5.45 -29.56 -37.09
C PRO A 540 3.95 -29.44 -37.43
N SER A 541 3.17 -30.52 -37.31
CA SER A 541 1.73 -30.55 -37.58
C SER A 541 0.86 -30.17 -36.38
N THR A 542 1.43 -30.16 -35.18
CA THR A 542 0.74 -29.92 -33.89
C THR A 542 1.16 -28.61 -33.22
N GLU A 543 2.19 -27.94 -33.75
CA GLU A 543 2.58 -26.59 -33.38
C GLU A 543 1.46 -25.56 -33.65
N GLY A 544 1.15 -24.70 -32.68
CA GLY A 544 0.08 -23.70 -32.81
C GLY A 544 -1.25 -24.06 -32.12
N GLY A 545 -1.24 -25.02 -31.19
CA GLY A 545 -2.31 -25.17 -30.19
C GLY A 545 -3.35 -26.28 -30.42
N LEU A 546 -3.04 -27.32 -31.20
CA LEU A 546 -3.90 -28.50 -31.32
C LEU A 546 -3.83 -29.44 -30.10
N LEU A 547 -2.72 -29.45 -29.37
CA LEU A 547 -2.48 -30.31 -28.21
C LEU A 547 -2.61 -29.52 -26.90
N ARG A 548 -3.25 -30.13 -25.89
CA ARG A 548 -3.40 -29.54 -24.54
C ARG A 548 -2.42 -30.19 -23.58
N GLN A 549 -1.21 -29.64 -23.50
CA GLN A 549 -0.13 -30.17 -22.68
C GLN A 549 0.69 -29.05 -22.03
N LEU A 550 1.44 -29.41 -21.00
CA LEU A 550 2.41 -28.54 -20.32
C LEU A 550 3.75 -29.27 -20.30
N ALA A 551 4.82 -28.58 -20.68
CA ALA A 551 6.18 -29.07 -20.50
C ALA A 551 7.00 -28.06 -19.70
N VAL A 552 7.87 -28.58 -18.85
CA VAL A 552 8.96 -27.83 -18.22
C VAL A 552 10.23 -28.36 -18.84
N GLU A 553 10.77 -27.58 -19.76
CA GLU A 553 11.93 -27.92 -20.58
C GLU A 553 13.23 -27.57 -19.86
N LEU A 554 14.18 -28.50 -19.91
CA LEU A 554 15.55 -28.38 -19.43
C LEU A 554 16.44 -28.39 -20.67
N ASP A 555 16.67 -27.21 -21.22
CA ASP A 555 17.34 -27.08 -22.52
C ASP A 555 18.85 -26.89 -22.36
N THR A 556 19.58 -27.69 -23.12
CA THR A 556 21.04 -27.72 -23.21
C THR A 556 21.56 -27.18 -24.54
N TYR A 557 20.69 -26.95 -25.53
CA TYR A 557 20.99 -26.37 -26.84
C TYR A 557 20.68 -24.87 -26.89
N LYS A 558 21.13 -24.17 -27.93
CA LYS A 558 20.78 -22.76 -28.16
C LYS A 558 20.21 -22.61 -29.56
N ASN A 559 18.92 -22.36 -29.65
CA ASN A 559 18.27 -21.99 -30.90
C ASN A 559 18.57 -20.53 -31.26
N SER A 560 18.32 -20.16 -32.52
CA SER A 560 18.67 -18.83 -33.10
C SER A 560 18.03 -17.61 -32.41
N ARG A 561 17.15 -17.82 -31.42
CA ARG A 561 16.39 -16.78 -30.69
C ARG A 561 16.46 -16.90 -29.17
N GLU A 562 17.20 -17.86 -28.62
CA GLU A 562 17.38 -18.05 -27.17
C GLU A 562 18.57 -17.29 -26.60
N VAL A 563 18.49 -17.00 -25.29
CA VAL A 563 19.49 -16.21 -24.56
C VAL A 563 20.80 -16.99 -24.42
N ASP A 564 20.74 -18.25 -23.98
CA ASP A 564 21.90 -19.13 -23.78
C ASP A 564 21.57 -20.64 -23.85
N ASN A 565 22.59 -21.50 -23.85
CA ASN A 565 22.51 -22.96 -23.99
C ASN A 565 22.44 -23.73 -22.65
N ASN A 566 21.73 -23.15 -21.67
CA ASN A 566 21.62 -23.66 -20.30
C ASN A 566 20.44 -22.96 -19.57
N HIS A 567 19.21 -23.33 -19.90
CA HIS A 567 18.01 -22.63 -19.40
C HIS A 567 16.87 -23.59 -19.04
N ILE A 568 15.87 -23.08 -18.29
CA ILE A 568 14.58 -23.76 -18.08
C ILE A 568 13.48 -22.94 -18.74
N ALA A 569 12.63 -23.60 -19.52
CA ALA A 569 11.47 -23.01 -20.16
C ALA A 569 10.16 -23.70 -19.74
N ILE A 570 9.05 -23.00 -19.90
CA ILE A 570 7.70 -23.54 -19.70
C ILE A 570 6.93 -23.43 -21.01
N ASP A 571 6.59 -24.58 -21.57
CA ASP A 571 6.01 -24.71 -22.91
C ASP A 571 4.60 -25.27 -22.84
N THR A 572 3.75 -24.77 -23.75
CA THR A 572 2.33 -25.17 -23.79
C THR A 572 1.85 -25.48 -25.19
N THR A 573 1.91 -24.51 -26.10
CA THR A 573 1.36 -24.62 -27.47
C THR A 573 2.38 -24.41 -28.58
N SER A 574 3.58 -23.95 -28.23
CA SER A 574 4.74 -23.79 -29.10
C SER A 574 6.00 -23.96 -28.24
N VAL A 575 7.02 -24.59 -28.82
CA VAL A 575 8.36 -24.73 -28.22
C VAL A 575 9.25 -23.54 -28.62
N ASP A 576 8.98 -22.92 -29.76
CA ASP A 576 9.66 -21.69 -30.22
C ASP A 576 9.29 -20.44 -29.40
N TYR A 577 8.12 -20.44 -28.73
CA TYR A 577 7.63 -19.32 -27.94
C TYR A 577 7.19 -19.78 -26.54
N PRO A 578 8.16 -20.09 -25.65
CA PRO A 578 7.86 -20.48 -24.27
C PRO A 578 7.08 -19.39 -23.55
N VAL A 579 6.17 -19.79 -22.66
CA VAL A 579 5.38 -18.85 -21.85
C VAL A 579 6.22 -18.19 -20.76
N ALA A 580 7.31 -18.85 -20.37
CA ALA A 580 8.36 -18.31 -19.50
C ALA A 580 9.69 -19.01 -19.77
N VAL A 581 10.81 -18.28 -19.71
CA VAL A 581 12.17 -18.81 -19.87
C VAL A 581 13.14 -18.07 -18.96
N ARG A 582 14.11 -18.78 -18.36
CA ARG A 582 15.18 -18.18 -17.55
C ARG A 582 16.47 -19.01 -17.66
N SER A 583 17.60 -18.32 -17.78
CA SER A 583 18.94 -18.91 -17.80
C SER A 583 19.36 -19.44 -16.43
N LEU A 584 19.89 -20.67 -16.38
CA LEU A 584 20.48 -21.27 -15.18
C LEU A 584 21.89 -20.75 -14.87
N SER A 585 22.52 -20.09 -15.84
CA SER A 585 23.84 -19.49 -15.70
C SER A 585 23.86 -18.41 -14.61
N ASP A 586 22.73 -17.71 -14.41
CA ASP A 586 22.53 -16.69 -13.36
C ASP A 586 22.76 -17.22 -11.93
N ILE A 587 22.59 -18.53 -11.72
CA ILE A 587 22.68 -19.18 -10.40
C ILE A 587 23.81 -20.20 -10.33
N GLY A 588 24.69 -20.25 -11.33
CA GLY A 588 25.87 -21.12 -11.34
C GLY A 588 25.56 -22.61 -11.53
N ILE A 589 24.36 -22.97 -11.99
CA ILE A 589 24.01 -24.37 -12.31
C ILE A 589 24.23 -24.61 -13.79
N ASN A 590 24.91 -25.70 -14.13
CA ASN A 590 25.16 -26.13 -15.50
C ASN A 590 24.56 -27.53 -15.70
N LEU A 591 23.54 -27.62 -16.54
CA LEU A 591 22.85 -28.87 -16.88
C LEU A 591 23.82 -29.92 -17.43
N LYS A 592 24.84 -29.49 -18.18
CA LYS A 592 25.84 -30.36 -18.83
C LYS A 592 27.01 -30.79 -17.93
N SER A 593 26.96 -30.45 -16.64
CA SER A 593 28.06 -30.71 -15.71
C SER A 593 28.27 -32.20 -15.38
N GLY A 594 27.33 -33.08 -15.74
CA GLY A 594 27.32 -34.47 -15.29
C GLY A 594 27.05 -34.66 -13.79
N ARG A 595 26.87 -33.56 -13.04
CA ARG A 595 26.48 -33.60 -11.62
C ARG A 595 24.99 -33.93 -11.51
N ASN A 596 24.61 -34.50 -10.37
CA ASN A 596 23.21 -34.71 -10.04
C ASN A 596 22.54 -33.36 -9.77
N ILE A 597 21.47 -33.05 -10.48
CA ILE A 597 20.69 -31.81 -10.34
C ILE A 597 19.30 -32.18 -9.85
N LYS A 598 18.86 -31.57 -8.76
CA LYS A 598 17.54 -31.77 -8.19
C LYS A 598 16.61 -30.66 -8.64
N VAL A 599 15.48 -31.04 -9.18
CA VAL A 599 14.42 -30.13 -9.63
C VAL A 599 13.16 -30.40 -8.82
N LYS A 600 12.48 -29.36 -8.37
CA LYS A 600 11.17 -29.44 -7.70
C LYS A 600 10.20 -28.47 -8.35
N ILE A 601 9.03 -28.97 -8.72
CA ILE A 601 7.97 -28.19 -9.35
C ILE A 601 6.75 -28.23 -8.43
N GLU A 602 6.26 -27.07 -8.01
CA GLU A 602 5.07 -26.91 -7.17
C GLU A 602 4.00 -26.10 -7.88
N TYR A 603 2.81 -26.67 -8.04
CA TYR A 603 1.64 -25.98 -8.56
C TYR A 603 0.61 -25.72 -7.46
N ASP A 604 0.30 -24.45 -7.23
CA ASP A 604 -0.82 -24.03 -6.39
C ASP A 604 -2.08 -23.88 -7.26
N GLY A 605 -2.99 -24.85 -7.20
CA GLY A 605 -4.25 -24.84 -7.95
C GLY A 605 -5.25 -23.76 -7.50
N ARG A 606 -5.09 -23.16 -6.31
CA ARG A 606 -5.92 -22.03 -5.85
C ARG A 606 -5.41 -20.71 -6.39
N ARG A 607 -4.09 -20.48 -6.31
CA ARG A 607 -3.44 -19.25 -6.79
C ARG A 607 -3.15 -19.28 -8.30
N LYS A 608 -3.16 -20.47 -8.90
CA LYS A 608 -2.83 -20.75 -10.31
C LYS A 608 -1.38 -20.40 -10.65
N ILE A 609 -0.46 -20.68 -9.72
CA ILE A 609 0.98 -20.36 -9.86
C ILE A 609 1.78 -21.65 -9.86
N LEU A 610 2.71 -21.77 -10.81
CA LEU A 610 3.71 -22.84 -10.92
C LEU A 610 5.08 -22.29 -10.47
N HIS A 611 5.66 -22.87 -9.43
CA HIS A 611 7.00 -22.59 -8.95
C HIS A 611 7.96 -23.71 -9.34
N ILE A 612 9.16 -23.35 -9.78
CA ILE A 612 10.24 -24.27 -10.14
C ILE A 612 11.44 -23.92 -9.29
N TYR A 613 11.91 -24.90 -8.54
CA TYR A 613 13.10 -24.83 -7.71
C TYR A 613 14.19 -25.77 -8.25
N VAL A 614 15.43 -25.34 -8.19
CA VAL A 614 16.57 -26.12 -8.70
C VAL A 614 17.81 -25.94 -7.81
N ALA A 615 18.61 -27.00 -7.67
CA ALA A 615 19.94 -26.99 -7.07
C ALA A 615 20.74 -28.24 -7.49
N TYR A 616 22.06 -28.23 -7.29
CA TYR A 616 22.81 -29.49 -7.28
C TYR A 616 22.38 -30.36 -6.09
N ALA A 617 22.38 -31.68 -6.28
CA ALA A 617 21.98 -32.61 -5.24
C ALA A 617 22.87 -32.45 -3.98
N GLY A 618 22.24 -32.16 -2.84
CA GLY A 618 22.91 -31.89 -1.56
C GLY A 618 23.05 -30.41 -1.21
N GLU A 619 22.78 -29.50 -2.15
CA GLU A 619 22.77 -28.05 -1.93
C GLU A 619 21.35 -27.53 -1.63
N CYS A 620 21.22 -26.27 -1.19
CA CYS A 620 19.91 -25.66 -0.91
C CYS A 620 19.19 -25.29 -2.22
N MET A 621 17.91 -25.69 -2.34
CA MET A 621 17.06 -25.38 -3.50
C MET A 621 16.80 -23.88 -3.61
N VAL A 622 16.99 -23.31 -4.80
CA VAL A 622 16.71 -21.90 -5.10
C VAL A 622 15.36 -21.80 -5.82
N ASP A 623 14.50 -20.85 -5.42
CA ASP A 623 13.29 -20.50 -6.19
C ASP A 623 13.72 -19.84 -7.51
N PHE A 624 13.62 -20.58 -8.59
CA PHE A 624 14.25 -20.23 -9.85
C PHE A 624 13.29 -19.61 -10.84
N LEU A 625 12.08 -20.15 -10.98
CA LEU A 625 11.08 -19.62 -11.90
C LEU A 625 9.68 -19.75 -11.33
N SER A 626 8.95 -18.62 -11.27
CA SER A 626 7.54 -18.57 -10.87
C SER A 626 6.71 -18.00 -12.00
N HIS A 627 5.67 -18.72 -12.43
CA HIS A 627 4.81 -18.31 -13.53
C HIS A 627 3.34 -18.67 -13.28
N LYS A 628 2.42 -17.83 -13.76
CA LYS A 628 0.98 -18.02 -13.57
C LYS A 628 0.39 -18.87 -14.70
N ILE A 629 -0.15 -20.05 -14.38
CA ILE A 629 -0.70 -21.00 -15.35
C ILE A 629 -2.07 -21.50 -14.92
N ILE A 630 -3.05 -21.40 -15.84
CA ILE A 630 -4.40 -21.91 -15.64
C ILE A 630 -4.49 -23.33 -16.22
N MET A 631 -4.30 -24.35 -15.38
CA MET A 631 -4.27 -25.76 -15.82
C MET A 631 -5.53 -26.21 -16.58
N GLN A 632 -6.69 -25.60 -16.29
CA GLN A 632 -7.96 -25.87 -16.99
C GLN A 632 -7.92 -25.51 -18.48
N ASP A 633 -7.16 -24.49 -18.84
CA ASP A 633 -7.03 -24.02 -20.21
C ASP A 633 -5.89 -24.75 -20.94
N THR A 634 -4.88 -25.20 -20.17
CA THR A 634 -3.63 -25.80 -20.65
C THR A 634 -3.69 -27.32 -20.85
N VAL A 635 -4.26 -28.09 -19.92
CA VAL A 635 -4.28 -29.57 -19.96
C VAL A 635 -5.67 -30.15 -19.68
N PRO A 636 -5.99 -31.39 -20.12
CA PRO A 636 -7.22 -32.06 -19.73
C PRO A 636 -7.32 -32.28 -18.22
N GLN A 637 -8.54 -32.49 -17.72
CA GLN A 637 -8.78 -32.70 -16.29
C GLN A 637 -8.03 -33.91 -15.73
N GLN A 638 -7.99 -35.00 -16.51
CA GLN A 638 -7.22 -36.21 -16.26
C GLN A 638 -6.08 -36.22 -17.27
N ALA A 639 -4.84 -36.18 -16.79
CA ALA A 639 -3.66 -36.14 -17.65
C ALA A 639 -2.55 -37.03 -17.08
N TYR A 640 -1.61 -37.42 -17.94
CA TYR A 640 -0.49 -38.28 -17.59
C TYR A 640 0.73 -37.42 -17.27
N VAL A 641 1.45 -37.75 -16.19
CA VAL A 641 2.70 -37.06 -15.82
C VAL A 641 3.90 -37.93 -16.18
N GLY A 642 5.00 -37.33 -16.58
CA GLY A 642 6.19 -38.08 -16.94
C GLY A 642 7.32 -37.25 -17.52
N PHE A 643 8.19 -37.89 -18.30
CA PHE A 643 9.35 -37.26 -18.91
C PHE A 643 9.44 -37.61 -20.39
N THR A 644 10.08 -36.72 -21.14
CA THR A 644 10.46 -36.96 -22.52
C THR A 644 11.82 -36.33 -22.79
N GLY A 645 12.48 -36.81 -23.84
CA GLY A 645 13.77 -36.31 -24.27
C GLY A 645 14.04 -36.82 -25.66
N SER A 646 14.80 -36.05 -26.44
CA SER A 646 15.14 -36.41 -27.80
C SER A 646 16.63 -36.26 -28.06
N THR A 647 17.11 -36.91 -29.11
CA THR A 647 18.47 -36.74 -29.61
C THR A 647 18.43 -36.26 -31.06
N GLY A 648 19.12 -35.17 -31.37
CA GLY A 648 19.36 -34.70 -32.73
C GLY A 648 20.64 -35.27 -33.34
N HIS A 649 21.37 -34.46 -34.11
CA HIS A 649 22.65 -34.84 -34.73
C HIS A 649 23.78 -35.06 -33.72
N PHE A 650 23.61 -34.57 -32.49
CA PHE A 650 24.52 -34.76 -31.35
C PHE A 650 23.74 -35.43 -30.21
N TRP A 651 24.40 -36.30 -29.45
CA TRP A 651 23.74 -37.15 -28.46
C TRP A 651 24.11 -36.73 -27.03
N GLU A 652 23.10 -36.66 -26.17
CA GLU A 652 23.23 -36.49 -24.72
C GLU A 652 22.45 -37.61 -24.02
N VAL A 653 22.98 -38.10 -22.91
CA VAL A 653 22.31 -39.11 -22.10
C VAL A 653 21.55 -38.41 -20.98
N HIS A 654 20.23 -38.47 -21.06
CA HIS A 654 19.31 -37.88 -20.09
C HIS A 654 18.82 -38.97 -19.13
N GLN A 655 19.20 -38.87 -17.86
CA GLN A 655 18.83 -39.85 -16.84
C GLN A 655 18.01 -39.23 -15.72
N VAL A 656 16.95 -39.91 -15.31
CA VAL A 656 16.21 -39.62 -14.07
C VAL A 656 16.61 -40.65 -13.02
N LEU A 657 17.09 -40.20 -11.86
CA LEU A 657 17.63 -41.07 -10.80
C LEU A 657 16.57 -41.40 -9.74
N ASP A 658 15.74 -40.42 -9.40
CA ASP A 658 14.61 -40.56 -8.51
C ASP A 658 13.45 -39.65 -8.95
N TRP A 659 12.23 -40.00 -8.59
CA TRP A 659 11.04 -39.22 -8.89
C TRP A 659 9.96 -39.38 -7.84
N ASN A 660 9.53 -38.27 -7.25
CA ASN A 660 8.43 -38.19 -6.30
C ASN A 660 7.34 -37.25 -6.83
N PHE A 661 6.09 -37.63 -6.64
CA PHE A 661 4.93 -36.85 -7.05
C PHE A 661 3.85 -36.92 -5.99
N THR A 662 3.29 -35.77 -5.65
CA THR A 662 2.22 -35.62 -4.66
C THR A 662 1.14 -34.70 -5.22
N LEU A 663 -0.12 -35.10 -5.11
CA LEU A 663 -1.26 -34.34 -5.60
C LEU A 663 -2.38 -34.32 -4.58
N TYR A 664 -2.96 -33.12 -4.43
CA TYR A 664 -4.07 -32.82 -3.55
C TYR A 664 -5.24 -32.32 -4.41
N GLU A 665 -6.28 -33.15 -4.52
CA GLU A 665 -7.51 -32.75 -5.21
C GLU A 665 -8.21 -31.65 -4.40
N LEU A 666 -8.58 -30.56 -5.08
CA LEU A 666 -9.34 -29.48 -4.47
C LEU A 666 -10.84 -29.82 -4.54
N PRO A 667 -11.64 -29.49 -3.51
CA PRO A 667 -13.08 -29.76 -3.52
C PRO A 667 -13.74 -29.16 -4.76
N LYS A 668 -14.43 -30.01 -5.54
CA LYS A 668 -15.24 -29.57 -6.68
C LYS A 668 -16.46 -28.82 -6.14
N GLU A 669 -16.37 -27.51 -6.00
CA GLU A 669 -17.59 -26.69 -5.93
C GLU A 669 -18.37 -26.85 -7.24
N SER A 670 -19.70 -26.92 -7.13
CA SER A 670 -20.64 -27.25 -8.18
C SER A 670 -20.48 -26.41 -9.47
N LEU A 671 -19.76 -26.95 -10.44
CA LEU A 671 -19.94 -26.65 -11.86
C LEU A 671 -21.26 -27.30 -12.30
N SER A 672 -22.26 -26.46 -12.56
CA SER A 672 -23.63 -26.87 -12.89
C SER A 672 -23.73 -27.69 -14.18
N GLN A 673 -24.24 -28.92 -14.00
CA GLN A 673 -25.05 -29.77 -14.88
C GLN A 673 -25.17 -29.39 -16.37
N GLY A 674 -24.51 -30.20 -17.21
CA GLY A 674 -24.88 -30.38 -18.62
C GLY A 674 -26.04 -31.38 -18.75
N VAL A 675 -27.16 -30.91 -19.30
CA VAL A 675 -28.34 -31.70 -19.66
C VAL A 675 -28.06 -32.52 -20.91
N LYS A 676 -28.36 -33.83 -20.87
CA LYS A 676 -28.36 -34.71 -22.06
C LYS A 676 -29.49 -34.32 -23.02
N GLN A 677 -29.17 -34.08 -24.28
CA GLN A 677 -30.15 -33.85 -25.35
C GLN A 677 -30.60 -35.17 -26.02
N ASN A 678 -31.90 -35.27 -26.32
CA ASN A 678 -32.45 -36.14 -27.36
C ASN A 678 -32.79 -35.29 -28.61
N HIS A 679 -32.33 -35.76 -29.77
CA HIS A 679 -32.54 -35.22 -31.12
C HIS A 679 -34.03 -35.17 -31.51
N SER A 680 -34.52 -33.99 -31.97
CA SER A 680 -35.53 -33.84 -33.06
C SER A 680 -36.17 -32.42 -33.17
N ARG A 681 -35.44 -31.32 -32.94
CA ARG A 681 -36.02 -29.94 -33.08
C ARG A 681 -35.07 -28.87 -33.65
N THR A 682 -34.13 -29.24 -34.53
CA THR A 682 -32.99 -28.38 -34.91
C THR A 682 -33.29 -27.29 -35.97
N VAL A 683 -34.46 -27.24 -36.59
CA VAL A 683 -34.66 -26.31 -37.73
C VAL A 683 -35.22 -24.93 -37.32
N LEU A 684 -35.97 -24.82 -36.22
CA LEU A 684 -36.60 -23.54 -35.82
C LEU A 684 -35.72 -22.67 -34.91
N GLN A 685 -34.64 -23.23 -34.35
CA GLN A 685 -33.81 -22.59 -33.32
C GLN A 685 -32.62 -21.79 -33.85
N VAL A 686 -32.34 -21.78 -35.16
CA VAL A 686 -31.12 -21.12 -35.69
C VAL A 686 -31.39 -19.73 -36.25
N VAL A 687 -32.57 -19.50 -36.83
CA VAL A 687 -32.85 -18.26 -37.58
C VAL A 687 -33.25 -17.10 -36.67
N VAL A 688 -33.99 -17.37 -35.59
CA VAL A 688 -34.44 -16.32 -34.65
C VAL A 688 -33.30 -15.77 -33.80
N PRO A 689 -32.38 -16.59 -33.24
CA PRO A 689 -31.28 -16.06 -32.43
C PRO A 689 -30.25 -15.29 -33.23
N THR A 690 -30.02 -15.65 -34.50
CA THR A 690 -29.04 -14.94 -35.34
C THR A 690 -29.47 -13.51 -35.62
N VAL A 691 -30.76 -13.27 -35.88
CA VAL A 691 -31.30 -11.92 -36.07
C VAL A 691 -31.27 -11.12 -34.75
N VAL A 692 -31.62 -11.74 -33.63
CA VAL A 692 -31.61 -11.08 -32.31
C VAL A 692 -30.18 -10.73 -31.87
N VAL A 693 -29.21 -11.62 -32.10
CA VAL A 693 -27.79 -11.37 -31.79
C VAL A 693 -27.25 -10.23 -32.64
N LEU A 694 -27.59 -10.18 -33.94
CA LEU A 694 -27.16 -9.09 -34.81
C LEU A 694 -27.71 -7.74 -34.33
N LEU A 695 -28.98 -7.71 -33.91
CA LEU A 695 -29.65 -6.51 -33.42
C LEU A 695 -29.09 -6.04 -32.07
N VAL A 696 -28.74 -6.97 -31.18
CA VAL A 696 -28.07 -6.70 -29.90
C VAL A 696 -26.64 -6.19 -30.12
N VAL A 697 -25.90 -6.73 -31.08
CA VAL A 697 -24.55 -6.23 -31.43
C VAL A 697 -24.62 -4.82 -31.98
N VAL A 698 -25.57 -4.50 -32.87
CA VAL A 698 -25.74 -3.14 -33.40
C VAL A 698 -26.15 -2.17 -32.28
N LEU A 699 -27.06 -2.56 -31.38
CA LEU A 699 -27.44 -1.76 -30.23
C LEU A 699 -26.28 -1.58 -29.23
N LEU A 700 -25.44 -2.60 -29.04
CA LEU A 700 -24.22 -2.50 -28.23
C LEU A 700 -23.18 -1.59 -28.86
N LEU A 701 -22.99 -1.65 -30.19
CA LEU A 701 -22.08 -0.74 -30.89
C LEU A 701 -22.57 0.71 -30.83
N LEU A 702 -23.87 0.94 -30.97
CA LEU A 702 -24.49 2.26 -30.80
C LEU A 702 -24.44 2.73 -29.34
N ALA A 703 -24.63 1.83 -28.37
CA ALA A 703 -24.53 2.13 -26.95
C ALA A 703 -23.09 2.43 -26.55
N VAL A 704 -22.10 1.67 -27.04
CA VAL A 704 -20.67 1.94 -26.83
C VAL A 704 -20.25 3.23 -27.53
N ALA A 705 -20.76 3.52 -28.72
CA ALA A 705 -20.51 4.80 -29.39
C ALA A 705 -21.13 5.99 -28.60
N ARG A 706 -22.35 5.81 -28.05
CA ARG A 706 -22.99 6.79 -27.16
C ARG A 706 -22.26 6.92 -25.82
N ARG A 707 -21.80 5.83 -25.21
CA ARG A 707 -21.04 5.81 -23.94
C ARG A 707 -19.66 6.44 -24.12
N ARG A 708 -18.96 6.16 -25.22
CA ARG A 708 -17.69 6.83 -25.58
C ARG A 708 -17.88 8.32 -25.86
N ARG A 709 -19.03 8.74 -26.40
CA ARG A 709 -19.40 10.16 -26.51
C ARG A 709 -19.74 10.78 -25.16
N LYS A 710 -20.44 10.06 -24.28
CA LYS A 710 -20.89 10.54 -22.96
C LYS A 710 -19.72 10.67 -21.98
N VAL A 711 -18.83 9.69 -21.90
CA VAL A 711 -17.61 9.72 -21.07
C VAL A 711 -16.63 10.82 -21.53
N ARG A 712 -16.53 11.08 -22.84
CA ARG A 712 -15.76 12.23 -23.37
C ARG A 712 -16.40 13.59 -23.06
N LEU A 713 -17.72 13.64 -22.86
CA LEU A 713 -18.42 14.87 -22.46
C LEU A 713 -18.28 15.06 -20.95
N GLU A 714 -18.56 14.03 -20.14
CA GLU A 714 -18.52 14.07 -18.67
C GLU A 714 -17.13 14.47 -18.14
N GLY A 715 -16.03 13.89 -18.66
CA GLY A 715 -14.68 14.32 -18.25
C GLY A 715 -14.29 15.76 -18.65
N ARG A 716 -14.99 16.37 -19.62
CA ARG A 716 -14.84 17.79 -19.96
C ARG A 716 -15.68 18.69 -19.07
N TYR A 717 -16.84 18.20 -18.61
CA TYR A 717 -17.74 18.89 -17.69
C TYR A 717 -17.17 18.96 -16.26
N ASP A 718 -16.51 17.91 -15.76
CA ASP A 718 -15.96 17.90 -14.39
C ASP A 718 -14.80 18.90 -14.21
N ILE A 719 -13.90 19.03 -15.18
CA ILE A 719 -12.77 19.98 -15.12
C ILE A 719 -13.27 21.43 -15.31
N GLU A 720 -14.31 21.64 -16.12
CA GLU A 720 -14.94 22.95 -16.33
C GLU A 720 -15.79 23.40 -15.13
N MET A 721 -16.35 22.46 -14.36
CA MET A 721 -17.10 22.72 -13.13
C MET A 721 -16.15 23.05 -11.95
N LEU A 722 -14.98 22.39 -11.85
CA LEU A 722 -13.94 22.69 -10.85
C LEU A 722 -13.30 24.08 -11.02
N THR A 723 -13.36 24.65 -12.23
CA THR A 723 -12.75 25.95 -12.56
C THR A 723 -13.71 27.14 -12.44
N LYS A 724 -15.04 26.96 -12.60
CA LYS A 724 -16.02 28.07 -12.64
C LYS A 724 -16.22 28.85 -11.33
N ASN A 725 -15.80 28.33 -10.18
CA ASN A 725 -16.04 28.96 -8.87
C ASN A 725 -14.92 29.92 -8.41
N ALA A 726 -13.87 30.12 -9.21
CA ALA A 726 -12.78 31.06 -8.90
C ALA A 726 -12.98 32.40 -9.60
N ALA A 727 -12.89 33.51 -8.86
CA ALA A 727 -13.18 34.87 -9.34
C ALA A 727 -12.30 35.38 -10.51
N ASN A 728 -11.30 34.61 -11.00
CA ASN A 728 -10.72 34.71 -12.36
C ASN A 728 -10.12 33.34 -12.75
N ALA A 729 -10.96 32.36 -13.08
CA ALA A 729 -10.52 31.03 -13.48
C ALA A 729 -9.62 31.04 -14.74
N PRO A 730 -8.60 30.15 -14.83
CA PRO A 730 -7.83 29.98 -16.07
C PRO A 730 -8.75 29.73 -17.27
N LYS A 731 -8.56 30.50 -18.35
CA LYS A 731 -9.42 30.47 -19.54
C LYS A 731 -9.25 29.16 -20.31
N LEU A 732 -10.37 28.57 -20.73
CA LEU A 732 -10.34 27.44 -21.66
C LEU A 732 -10.01 27.94 -23.07
N PHE A 733 -8.88 27.49 -23.62
CA PHE A 733 -8.49 27.74 -25.00
C PHE A 733 -8.77 26.51 -25.87
N THR A 734 -9.05 26.75 -27.16
CA THR A 734 -9.12 25.66 -28.14
C THR A 734 -7.74 25.37 -28.72
N TYR A 735 -7.48 24.10 -29.08
CA TYR A 735 -6.23 23.72 -29.75
C TYR A 735 -5.98 24.55 -31.02
N LYS A 736 -7.03 24.82 -31.80
CA LYS A 736 -6.94 25.64 -33.03
C LYS A 736 -6.47 27.07 -32.75
N GLN A 737 -6.93 27.69 -31.66
CA GLN A 737 -6.48 29.02 -31.26
C GLN A 737 -4.99 29.01 -30.89
N LEU A 738 -4.56 28.04 -30.06
CA LEU A 738 -3.17 27.94 -29.64
C LEU A 738 -2.23 27.54 -30.79
N SER A 739 -2.63 26.63 -31.66
CA SER A 739 -1.89 26.27 -32.87
C SER A 739 -1.70 27.49 -33.77
N ARG A 740 -2.73 28.33 -33.96
CA ARG A 740 -2.58 29.57 -34.74
C ARG A 740 -1.64 30.55 -34.04
N ALA A 741 -1.79 30.73 -32.73
CA ALA A 741 -0.96 31.64 -31.94
C ALA A 741 0.53 31.27 -31.98
N THR A 742 0.86 29.96 -31.97
CA THR A 742 2.23 29.44 -31.97
C THR A 742 2.78 29.14 -33.38
N ARG A 743 2.04 29.49 -34.45
CA ARG A 743 2.37 29.13 -35.85
C ARG A 743 2.58 27.62 -36.03
N ASN A 744 1.60 26.84 -35.61
CA ASN A 744 1.59 25.38 -35.56
C ASN A 744 2.77 24.81 -34.77
N PHE A 745 3.07 25.39 -33.60
CA PHE A 745 4.18 24.97 -32.75
C PHE A 745 5.52 24.94 -33.52
N SER A 746 5.78 26.00 -34.30
CA SER A 746 7.01 26.15 -35.08
C SER A 746 8.25 26.09 -34.19
N LYS A 747 9.33 25.48 -34.68
CA LYS A 747 10.64 25.47 -34.02
C LYS A 747 11.19 26.89 -33.77
N GLU A 748 10.82 27.86 -34.61
CA GLU A 748 11.20 29.28 -34.44
C GLU A 748 10.59 29.92 -33.17
N ASN A 749 9.47 29.38 -32.71
CA ASN A 749 8.78 29.85 -31.51
C ASN A 749 9.12 28.99 -30.29
N LEU A 750 10.01 28.00 -30.40
CA LEU A 750 10.37 27.13 -29.29
C LEU A 750 11.23 27.91 -28.28
N LEU A 751 10.72 28.06 -27.07
CA LEU A 751 11.40 28.74 -25.96
C LEU A 751 12.28 27.76 -25.15
N GLY A 752 11.88 26.49 -25.06
CA GLY A 752 12.64 25.46 -24.35
C GLY A 752 12.00 24.08 -24.39
N THR A 753 12.79 23.05 -24.11
CA THR A 753 12.37 21.64 -24.04
C THR A 753 12.97 20.98 -22.81
N GLY A 754 12.15 20.25 -22.03
CA GLY A 754 12.60 19.51 -20.85
C GLY A 754 11.76 18.25 -20.58
N GLY A 755 11.97 17.60 -19.42
CA GLY A 755 11.23 16.39 -19.02
C GLY A 755 9.71 16.58 -18.95
N PHE A 756 9.26 17.82 -18.74
CA PHE A 756 7.86 18.23 -18.62
C PHE A 756 7.23 18.65 -19.95
N GLY A 757 7.94 18.54 -21.08
CA GLY A 757 7.44 18.88 -22.42
C GLY A 757 8.16 20.06 -23.08
N SER A 758 7.48 20.71 -24.04
CA SER A 758 8.05 21.78 -24.88
C SER A 758 7.26 23.08 -24.72
N VAL A 759 7.95 24.21 -24.56
CA VAL A 759 7.32 25.52 -24.36
C VAL A 759 7.49 26.36 -25.62
N TYR A 760 6.40 26.96 -26.11
CA TYR A 760 6.37 27.76 -27.32
C TYR A 760 5.87 29.18 -27.07
N LYS A 761 6.48 30.17 -27.70
CA LYS A 761 5.96 31.53 -27.78
C LYS A 761 4.73 31.57 -28.68
N GLY A 762 3.69 32.26 -28.25
CA GLY A 762 2.48 32.50 -29.04
C GLY A 762 2.01 33.94 -28.93
N VAL A 763 1.23 34.38 -29.92
CA VAL A 763 0.56 35.69 -29.90
C VAL A 763 -0.94 35.49 -30.12
N LEU A 764 -1.76 35.89 -29.15
CA LEU A 764 -3.22 35.84 -29.22
C LEU A 764 -3.75 37.13 -29.84
N SER A 765 -4.54 37.01 -30.93
CA SER A 765 -5.06 38.15 -31.70
C SER A 765 -6.53 38.50 -31.39
N ASN A 766 -7.04 38.14 -30.21
CA ASN A 766 -8.49 38.15 -29.91
C ASN A 766 -9.01 39.41 -29.20
N SER A 767 -8.19 40.46 -29.07
CA SER A 767 -8.55 41.76 -28.49
C SER A 767 -7.83 42.87 -29.25
N ASP A 768 -8.26 44.13 -29.10
CA ASP A 768 -7.67 45.32 -29.75
C ASP A 768 -6.14 45.48 -29.53
N PHE A 769 -5.58 44.72 -28.58
CA PHE A 769 -4.14 44.57 -28.35
C PHE A 769 -3.70 43.11 -28.43
N PRO A 770 -2.61 42.78 -29.14
CA PRO A 770 -2.06 41.43 -29.20
C PRO A 770 -1.36 41.06 -27.89
N THR A 771 -1.77 39.95 -27.26
CA THR A 771 -1.14 39.44 -26.03
C THR A 771 -0.14 38.35 -26.37
N THR A 772 1.09 38.49 -25.86
CA THR A 772 2.13 37.46 -26.00
C THR A 772 2.00 36.45 -24.87
N ILE A 773 2.02 35.16 -25.20
CA ILE A 773 1.83 34.04 -24.26
C ILE A 773 2.92 32.99 -24.42
N ALA A 774 3.13 32.19 -23.37
CA ALA A 774 3.93 30.98 -23.40
C ALA A 774 3.02 29.75 -23.32
N VAL A 775 3.09 28.87 -24.32
CA VAL A 775 2.27 27.65 -24.42
C VAL A 775 3.15 26.46 -24.12
N LYS A 776 2.98 25.86 -22.94
CA LYS A 776 3.64 24.63 -22.52
C LYS A 776 2.84 23.43 -23.03
N LYS A 777 3.44 22.65 -23.92
CA LYS A 777 2.90 21.41 -24.48
C LYS A 777 3.47 20.23 -23.72
N ILE A 778 2.62 19.55 -22.95
CA ILE A 778 2.99 18.38 -22.15
C ILE A 778 3.08 17.16 -23.07
N ASN A 779 4.06 16.28 -22.81
CA ASN A 779 4.22 15.06 -23.58
C ASN A 779 3.20 13.99 -23.12
N ALA A 780 2.15 13.77 -23.90
CA ALA A 780 0.99 12.96 -23.49
C ALA A 780 1.21 11.43 -23.51
N THR A 781 2.43 10.95 -23.72
CA THR A 781 2.72 9.50 -23.81
C THR A 781 2.90 8.81 -22.45
N SER A 782 2.80 9.53 -21.33
CA SER A 782 2.98 8.96 -19.99
C SER A 782 1.83 9.32 -19.04
N THR A 783 1.44 8.37 -18.19
CA THR A 783 0.50 8.61 -17.07
C THR A 783 1.02 9.65 -16.07
N GLN A 784 2.32 9.95 -16.11
CA GLN A 784 2.97 10.97 -15.30
C GLN A 784 2.66 12.38 -15.82
N GLY A 785 2.68 12.60 -17.14
CA GLY A 785 2.41 13.91 -17.75
C GLY A 785 0.97 14.40 -17.53
N GLU A 786 -0.01 13.48 -17.50
CA GLU A 786 -1.40 13.82 -17.14
C GLU A 786 -1.53 14.28 -15.67
N LYS A 787 -0.81 13.62 -14.74
CA LYS A 787 -0.81 14.01 -13.32
C LYS A 787 -0.18 15.38 -13.10
N GLU A 788 0.91 15.68 -13.80
CA GLU A 788 1.58 16.98 -13.74
C GLU A 788 0.70 18.09 -14.32
N TYR A 789 0.05 17.82 -15.46
CA TYR A 789 -0.92 18.73 -16.07
C TYR A 789 -2.08 19.08 -15.12
N LEU A 790 -2.67 18.07 -14.48
CA LEU A 790 -3.76 18.26 -13.52
C LEU A 790 -3.28 18.96 -12.24
N ALA A 791 -2.13 18.58 -11.70
CA ALA A 791 -1.55 19.20 -10.51
C ALA A 791 -1.31 20.71 -10.74
N GLU A 792 -0.80 21.06 -11.91
CA GLU A 792 -0.51 22.43 -12.28
C GLU A 792 -1.80 23.26 -12.39
N ILE A 793 -2.85 22.76 -13.06
CA ILE A 793 -4.18 23.43 -13.14
C ILE A 793 -4.82 23.60 -11.75
N CYS A 794 -4.83 22.55 -10.94
CA CYS A 794 -5.51 22.52 -9.65
C CYS A 794 -4.81 23.37 -8.57
N THR A 795 -3.48 23.46 -8.64
CA THR A 795 -2.67 24.20 -7.65
C THR A 795 -2.55 25.66 -8.06
N ILE A 796 -1.98 25.95 -9.24
CA ILE A 796 -1.67 27.33 -9.63
C ILE A 796 -2.92 28.14 -9.99
N GLY A 797 -4.00 27.49 -10.43
CA GLY A 797 -5.23 28.16 -10.82
C GLY A 797 -5.90 28.96 -9.69
N ARG A 798 -5.53 28.68 -8.43
CA ARG A 798 -6.04 29.36 -7.22
C ARG A 798 -5.02 30.31 -6.58
N LEU A 799 -3.76 30.26 -6.99
CA LEU A 799 -2.67 31.04 -6.40
C LEU A 799 -2.51 32.38 -7.13
N ARG A 800 -2.27 33.45 -6.38
CA ARG A 800 -1.99 34.78 -6.95
C ARG A 800 -0.93 35.49 -6.13
N HIS A 801 0.23 35.71 -6.75
CA HIS A 801 1.32 36.45 -6.14
C HIS A 801 2.14 37.15 -7.22
N LYS A 802 2.65 38.35 -6.93
CA LYS A 802 3.43 39.18 -7.88
C LYS A 802 4.75 38.55 -8.36
N ASN A 803 5.20 37.47 -7.72
CA ASN A 803 6.41 36.73 -8.03
C ASN A 803 6.10 35.27 -8.42
N LEU A 804 4.94 35.02 -9.01
CA LEU A 804 4.49 33.71 -9.47
C LEU A 804 4.07 33.81 -10.94
N VAL A 805 4.49 32.88 -11.80
CA VAL A 805 4.15 32.91 -13.22
C VAL A 805 2.66 32.58 -13.39
N GLN A 806 1.85 33.54 -13.81
CA GLN A 806 0.41 33.38 -13.83
C GLN A 806 -0.05 32.43 -14.96
N LEU A 807 -0.81 31.39 -14.59
CA LEU A 807 -1.53 30.55 -15.54
C LEU A 807 -2.74 31.33 -16.07
N GLN A 808 -2.70 31.67 -17.35
CA GLN A 808 -3.79 32.37 -18.05
C GLN A 808 -4.87 31.43 -18.55
N GLY A 809 -4.53 30.17 -18.82
CA GLY A 809 -5.49 29.20 -19.32
C GLY A 809 -4.91 27.84 -19.66
N TRP A 810 -5.77 26.98 -20.17
CA TRP A 810 -5.41 25.60 -20.51
C TRP A 810 -6.21 25.12 -21.72
N CYS A 811 -5.72 24.06 -22.36
CA CYS A 811 -6.41 23.36 -23.43
C CYS A 811 -6.21 21.86 -23.24
N HIS A 812 -7.33 21.12 -23.31
CA HIS A 812 -7.37 19.67 -23.37
C HIS A 812 -8.12 19.29 -24.65
N ASP A 813 -7.41 18.75 -25.64
CA ASP A 813 -8.03 18.22 -26.86
C ASP A 813 -7.38 16.90 -27.28
N LYS A 814 -8.13 15.79 -27.14
CA LYS A 814 -7.68 14.41 -27.40
C LYS A 814 -6.46 14.00 -26.57
N GLU A 815 -5.27 14.10 -27.15
CA GLU A 815 -3.95 13.77 -26.57
C GLU A 815 -3.05 15.02 -26.49
N GLN A 816 -3.62 16.22 -26.66
CA GLN A 816 -2.88 17.48 -26.61
C GLN A 816 -3.23 18.18 -25.29
N LEU A 817 -2.31 18.06 -24.34
CA LEU A 817 -2.35 18.72 -23.04
C LEU A 817 -1.50 19.99 -23.11
N LEU A 818 -2.16 21.15 -23.08
CA LEU A 818 -1.51 22.46 -23.22
C LEU A 818 -1.85 23.37 -22.04
N LEU A 819 -0.84 24.03 -21.50
CA LEU A 819 -0.96 25.08 -20.48
C LEU A 819 -0.51 26.42 -21.06
N VAL A 820 -1.21 27.49 -20.72
CA VAL A 820 -1.00 28.83 -21.26
C VAL A 820 -0.61 29.76 -20.13
N TYR A 821 0.63 30.23 -20.16
CA TYR A 821 1.21 31.17 -19.23
C TYR A 821 1.38 32.54 -19.86
N GLU A 822 1.53 33.55 -19.02
CA GLU A 822 2.11 34.81 -19.44
C GLU A 822 3.55 34.61 -19.94
N TYR A 823 3.96 35.44 -20.91
CA TYR A 823 5.29 35.34 -21.51
C TYR A 823 6.31 36.16 -20.72
N MET A 824 7.41 35.50 -20.32
CA MET A 824 8.53 36.12 -19.61
C MET A 824 9.66 36.45 -20.60
N PRO A 825 9.88 37.75 -20.93
CA PRO A 825 10.78 38.14 -22.02
C PRO A 825 12.26 37.90 -21.74
N ASN A 826 12.67 37.94 -20.47
CA ASN A 826 14.07 37.75 -20.06
C ASN A 826 14.39 36.27 -19.74
N GLY A 827 13.48 35.35 -20.03
CA GLY A 827 13.72 33.92 -19.86
C GLY A 827 13.90 33.50 -18.40
N SER A 828 14.68 32.44 -18.18
CA SER A 828 14.91 31.82 -16.88
C SER A 828 16.25 32.25 -16.27
N LEU A 829 16.33 32.27 -14.94
CA LEU A 829 17.50 32.72 -14.18
C LEU A 829 18.77 31.90 -14.48
N ASP A 830 18.64 30.65 -14.88
CA ASP A 830 19.77 29.78 -15.25
C ASP A 830 20.59 30.29 -16.46
N GLN A 831 20.03 31.19 -17.25
CA GLN A 831 20.71 31.82 -18.38
C GLN A 831 21.71 32.90 -17.95
N TYR A 832 21.65 33.34 -16.69
CA TYR A 832 22.50 34.40 -16.14
C TYR A 832 23.58 33.86 -15.20
N ILE A 833 23.30 32.80 -14.45
CA ILE A 833 24.28 32.22 -13.51
C ILE A 833 25.46 31.62 -14.30
N GLY A 834 26.66 32.21 -14.13
CA GLY A 834 27.90 31.79 -14.80
C GLY A 834 27.95 32.08 -16.30
N LYS A 835 27.04 32.93 -16.80
CA LYS A 835 26.90 33.25 -18.22
C LYS A 835 26.72 34.77 -18.41
N ASN A 836 25.46 35.22 -18.50
CA ASN A 836 25.14 36.62 -18.74
C ASN A 836 25.27 37.47 -17.47
N PHE A 837 25.72 38.72 -17.61
CA PHE A 837 25.89 39.63 -16.49
C PHE A 837 24.56 40.07 -15.88
N LEU A 838 24.46 40.00 -14.55
CA LEU A 838 23.44 40.65 -13.73
C LEU A 838 24.13 41.47 -12.64
N ASP A 839 23.74 42.73 -12.50
CA ASP A 839 24.22 43.59 -11.42
C ASP A 839 23.72 43.12 -10.03
N TRP A 840 24.36 43.62 -8.97
CA TRP A 840 24.03 43.22 -7.60
C TRP A 840 22.59 43.56 -7.24
N LYS A 841 22.13 44.76 -7.60
CA LYS A 841 20.77 45.25 -7.29
C LYS A 841 19.71 44.31 -7.86
N THR A 842 19.91 43.82 -9.07
CA THR A 842 19.01 42.89 -9.75
C THR A 842 19.08 41.51 -9.12
N ARG A 843 20.27 40.99 -8.80
CA ARG A 843 20.41 39.71 -8.08
C ARG A 843 19.69 39.71 -6.73
N TYR A 844 19.89 40.79 -5.96
CA TYR A 844 19.23 40.98 -4.66
C TYR A 844 17.70 41.03 -4.80
N LYS A 845 17.21 41.75 -5.80
CA LYS A 845 15.78 41.86 -6.15
C LYS A 845 15.19 40.49 -6.51
N ILE A 846 15.90 39.69 -7.30
CA ILE A 846 15.49 38.34 -7.71
C ILE A 846 15.36 37.42 -6.49
N LEU A 847 16.38 37.37 -5.63
CA LEU A 847 16.36 36.54 -4.42
C LEU A 847 15.26 36.96 -3.44
N SER A 848 15.02 38.27 -3.31
CA SER A 848 13.93 38.82 -2.49
C SER A 848 12.55 38.43 -3.04
N GLY A 849 12.36 38.50 -4.36
CA GLY A 849 11.11 38.07 -5.00
C GLY A 849 10.85 36.57 -4.83
N LEU A 850 11.90 35.74 -4.94
CA LEU A 850 11.81 34.31 -4.73
C LEU A 850 11.48 33.96 -3.27
N ALA A 851 12.10 34.65 -2.30
CA ALA A 851 11.76 34.48 -0.89
C ALA A 851 10.31 34.87 -0.59
N SER A 852 9.82 35.95 -1.21
CA SER A 852 8.44 36.43 -1.06
C SER A 852 7.41 35.41 -1.55
N VAL A 853 7.62 34.78 -2.72
CA VAL A 853 6.67 33.78 -3.23
C VAL A 853 6.71 32.49 -2.41
N LEU A 854 7.87 32.06 -1.92
CA LEU A 854 7.95 30.88 -1.04
C LEU A 854 7.29 31.14 0.32
N LEU A 855 7.42 32.35 0.88
CA LEU A 855 6.64 32.77 2.05
C LEU A 855 5.13 32.66 1.79
N TYR A 856 4.68 33.19 0.65
CA TYR A 856 3.27 33.11 0.26
C TYR A 856 2.78 31.65 0.19
N LEU A 857 3.53 30.79 -0.51
CA LEU A 857 3.17 29.38 -0.68
C LEU A 857 3.19 28.60 0.64
N HIS A 858 4.15 28.85 1.53
CA HIS A 858 4.34 28.04 2.73
C HIS A 858 3.54 28.52 3.94
N GLU A 859 3.29 29.83 4.06
CA GLU A 859 2.74 30.41 5.28
C GLU A 859 1.52 31.33 5.09
N GLU A 860 1.24 31.82 3.89
CA GLU A 860 0.14 32.77 3.65
C GLU A 860 -1.04 32.15 2.88
N CYS A 861 -0.85 30.98 2.25
CA CYS A 861 -1.93 30.21 1.65
C CYS A 861 -2.72 29.45 2.71
N ASP A 862 -4.06 29.37 2.55
CA ASP A 862 -4.95 28.59 3.43
C ASP A 862 -4.48 27.14 3.62
N ASN A 863 -3.96 26.56 2.54
CA ASN A 863 -3.27 25.28 2.56
C ASN A 863 -1.83 25.49 2.06
N PRO A 864 -0.80 25.18 2.86
CA PRO A 864 0.58 25.34 2.44
C PRO A 864 0.89 24.53 1.17
N VAL A 865 1.58 25.12 0.21
CA VAL A 865 1.95 24.50 -1.07
C VAL A 865 3.45 24.26 -1.10
N VAL A 866 3.87 23.00 -1.24
CA VAL A 866 5.28 22.65 -1.46
C VAL A 866 5.53 22.56 -2.95
N HIS A 867 6.50 23.35 -3.45
CA HIS A 867 6.83 23.43 -4.87
C HIS A 867 7.64 22.22 -5.37
N ARG A 868 8.61 21.74 -4.57
CA ARG A 868 9.45 20.54 -4.80
C ARG A 868 10.46 20.59 -5.95
N ASP A 869 10.55 21.71 -6.65
CA ASP A 869 11.48 21.88 -7.78
C ASP A 869 11.96 23.34 -7.90
N VAL A 870 12.27 23.95 -6.76
CA VAL A 870 12.84 25.30 -6.71
C VAL A 870 14.28 25.24 -7.23
N LYS A 871 14.53 25.85 -8.39
CA LYS A 871 15.84 25.89 -9.04
C LYS A 871 15.89 27.04 -10.05
N PRO A 872 17.07 27.50 -10.51
CA PRO A 872 17.16 28.66 -11.41
C PRO A 872 16.41 28.50 -12.73
N ASN A 873 16.26 27.27 -13.23
CA ASN A 873 15.51 26.98 -14.46
C ASN A 873 14.01 27.26 -14.35
N ASN A 874 13.47 27.25 -13.13
CA ASN A 874 12.04 27.46 -12.84
C ASN A 874 11.76 28.88 -12.32
N VAL A 875 12.80 29.72 -12.19
CA VAL A 875 12.67 31.13 -11.82
C VAL A 875 12.73 31.96 -13.10
N MET A 876 11.59 32.44 -13.56
CA MET A 876 11.45 33.25 -14.77
C MET A 876 11.61 34.74 -14.47
N LEU A 877 12.04 35.52 -15.45
CA LEU A 877 12.30 36.95 -15.32
C LEU A 877 11.40 37.75 -16.27
N ASP A 878 10.67 38.70 -15.70
CA ASP A 878 9.88 39.67 -16.48
C ASP A 878 10.77 40.74 -17.13
N SER A 879 10.18 41.73 -17.80
CA SER A 879 10.91 42.83 -18.46
C SER A 879 11.77 43.67 -17.51
N ASP A 880 11.40 43.76 -16.23
CA ASP A 880 12.09 44.53 -15.20
C ASP A 880 12.97 43.64 -14.30
N TYR A 881 13.26 42.41 -14.74
CA TYR A 881 14.03 41.40 -14.02
C TYR A 881 13.45 41.05 -12.64
N ASN A 882 12.13 41.17 -12.44
CA ASN A 882 11.48 40.59 -11.27
C ASN A 882 11.39 39.07 -11.43
N ALA A 883 11.72 38.34 -10.36
CA ALA A 883 11.61 36.90 -10.31
C ALA A 883 10.16 36.44 -10.23
N HIS A 884 9.81 35.45 -11.05
CA HIS A 884 8.53 34.77 -11.05
C HIS A 884 8.76 33.26 -10.99
N LEU A 885 8.32 32.61 -9.92
CA LEU A 885 8.42 31.16 -9.77
C LEU A 885 7.35 30.47 -10.62
N GLY A 886 7.76 29.51 -11.43
CA GLY A 886 6.89 28.72 -12.31
C GLY A 886 7.19 27.23 -12.26
N ASP A 887 6.46 26.45 -13.07
CA ASP A 887 6.52 24.98 -13.15
C ASP A 887 6.05 24.24 -11.89
N PHE A 888 4.72 24.22 -11.70
CA PHE A 888 4.05 23.59 -10.56
C PHE A 888 3.67 22.12 -10.83
N GLY A 889 4.23 21.49 -11.86
CA GLY A 889 3.88 20.09 -12.23
C GLY A 889 4.14 19.08 -11.10
N LEU A 890 5.13 19.36 -10.25
CA LEU A 890 5.44 18.55 -9.06
C LEU A 890 4.83 19.10 -7.77
N ALA A 891 4.21 20.28 -7.79
CA ALA A 891 3.72 20.94 -6.59
C ALA A 891 2.61 20.13 -5.91
N ARG A 892 2.54 20.22 -4.58
CA ARG A 892 1.55 19.52 -3.76
C ARG A 892 1.02 20.43 -2.67
N LEU A 893 -0.29 20.38 -2.47
CA LEU A 893 -0.98 21.00 -1.34
C LEU A 893 -0.77 20.11 -0.11
N LEU A 894 -0.32 20.70 1.00
CA LEU A 894 -0.27 20.05 2.30
C LEU A 894 -1.66 20.11 2.93
N GLN A 895 -2.33 18.96 2.99
CA GLN A 895 -3.57 18.78 3.76
C GLN A 895 -3.17 18.07 5.06
N ASN A 896 -3.43 18.71 6.21
CA ASN A 896 -3.27 18.18 7.58
C ASN A 896 -1.85 17.72 7.96
N ASN A 897 -1.08 18.65 8.52
CA ASN A 897 0.21 18.53 9.20
C ASN A 897 1.17 17.35 8.89
N ALA A 898 2.27 17.76 8.25
CA ALA A 898 3.61 17.19 8.20
C ALA A 898 3.85 16.10 7.15
N PHE A 899 4.54 16.51 6.08
CA PHE A 899 5.16 15.70 5.02
C PHE A 899 4.21 15.15 3.95
N VAL A 900 4.54 15.37 2.67
CA VAL A 900 3.90 14.67 1.54
C VAL A 900 4.72 13.42 1.22
N THR A 901 4.20 12.21 1.52
CA THR A 901 4.82 10.93 1.15
C THR A 901 4.59 10.61 -0.33
N THR A 902 5.64 10.64 -1.16
CA THR A 902 5.57 10.29 -2.59
C THR A 902 6.84 9.60 -3.09
N MET A 903 6.85 9.09 -4.33
CA MET A 903 8.10 8.68 -4.99
C MET A 903 9.10 9.85 -4.99
N VAL A 904 10.40 9.56 -4.84
CA VAL A 904 11.47 10.57 -4.87
C VAL A 904 11.37 11.36 -6.19
N ALA A 905 11.04 12.65 -6.09
CA ALA A 905 10.92 13.56 -7.24
C ALA A 905 11.45 14.95 -6.87
N GLY A 906 12.24 15.53 -7.78
CA GLY A 906 12.98 16.78 -7.63
C GLY A 906 14.28 16.73 -8.45
N THR A 907 14.95 17.87 -8.64
CA THR A 907 16.21 17.93 -9.41
C THR A 907 17.42 17.61 -8.53
N ILE A 908 18.23 16.61 -8.93
CA ILE A 908 19.48 16.23 -8.24
C ILE A 908 20.38 17.46 -8.09
N GLY A 909 20.86 17.73 -6.87
CA GLY A 909 21.68 18.90 -6.52
C GLY A 909 20.92 20.05 -5.83
N TYR A 910 19.60 20.10 -5.94
CA TYR A 910 18.73 21.03 -5.17
C TYR A 910 17.87 20.30 -4.14
N LEU A 911 17.89 18.96 -4.17
CA LEU A 911 17.12 18.10 -3.29
C LEU A 911 17.70 18.11 -1.88
N ALA A 912 16.85 18.37 -0.87
CA ALA A 912 17.27 18.32 0.52
C ALA A 912 17.67 16.87 0.92
N PRO A 913 18.68 16.69 1.80
CA PRO A 913 19.19 15.37 2.16
C PRO A 913 18.09 14.41 2.61
N GLU A 914 17.19 14.86 3.48
CA GLU A 914 16.10 14.05 4.03
C GLU A 914 15.10 13.59 2.97
N VAL A 915 14.86 14.38 1.91
CA VAL A 915 13.94 14.00 0.83
C VAL A 915 14.52 12.85 0.01
N SER A 916 15.84 12.83 -0.18
CA SER A 916 16.53 11.78 -0.93
C SER A 916 16.43 10.40 -0.27
N PHE A 917 16.40 10.35 1.07
CA PHE A 917 16.31 9.10 1.84
C PHE A 917 14.86 8.71 2.18
N THR A 918 13.99 9.68 2.45
CA THR A 918 12.64 9.42 3.00
C THR A 918 11.52 9.54 1.97
N GLY A 919 11.75 10.17 0.80
CA GLY A 919 10.71 10.46 -0.19
C GLY A 919 9.64 11.46 0.29
N ARG A 920 9.90 12.16 1.39
CA ARG A 920 8.96 13.10 2.03
C ARG A 920 9.32 14.53 1.67
N ALA A 921 8.43 15.25 1.00
CA ALA A 921 8.62 16.67 0.70
C ALA A 921 7.94 17.57 1.75
N THR A 922 8.59 18.68 2.10
CA THR A 922 8.14 19.66 3.11
C THR A 922 8.42 21.10 2.70
N PRO A 923 7.81 22.10 3.37
CA PRO A 923 8.24 23.50 3.21
C PRO A 923 9.73 23.67 3.47
N GLU A 924 10.29 22.99 4.49
CA GLU A 924 11.72 23.02 4.81
C GLU A 924 12.61 22.44 3.72
N SER A 925 12.08 21.53 2.89
CA SER A 925 12.80 21.02 1.73
C SER A 925 12.89 22.03 0.58
N ASP A 926 11.86 22.85 0.36
CA ASP A 926 11.91 23.99 -0.57
C ASP A 926 12.86 25.08 -0.04
N VAL A 927 12.93 25.27 1.29
CA VAL A 927 13.89 26.19 1.93
C VAL A 927 15.34 25.77 1.62
N TYR A 928 15.64 24.46 1.66
CA TYR A 928 16.96 23.96 1.26
C TYR A 928 17.26 24.27 -0.20
N SER A 929 16.31 24.00 -1.11
CA SER A 929 16.45 24.31 -2.53
C SER A 929 16.65 25.82 -2.77
N PHE A 930 15.96 26.68 -2.02
CA PHE A 930 16.17 28.13 -2.02
C PHE A 930 17.60 28.49 -1.59
N GLY A 931 18.15 27.86 -0.55
CA GLY A 931 19.53 28.05 -0.10
C GLY A 931 20.55 27.77 -1.20
N MET A 932 20.34 26.72 -2.00
CA MET A 932 21.18 26.42 -3.16
C MET A 932 21.11 27.53 -4.22
N VAL A 933 19.91 28.04 -4.53
CA VAL A 933 19.71 29.15 -5.48
C VAL A 933 20.43 30.41 -4.99
N VAL A 934 20.36 30.71 -3.69
CA VAL A 934 21.07 31.86 -3.09
C VAL A 934 22.58 31.76 -3.35
N LEU A 935 23.20 30.62 -3.05
CA LEU A 935 24.65 30.46 -3.27
C LEU A 935 25.02 30.58 -4.74
N GLU A 936 24.25 29.97 -5.64
CA GLU A 936 24.54 30.04 -7.08
C GLU A 936 24.42 31.46 -7.64
N VAL A 937 23.42 32.24 -7.19
CA VAL A 937 23.20 33.62 -7.63
C VAL A 937 24.29 34.56 -7.10
N VAL A 938 24.65 34.45 -5.82
CA VAL A 938 25.67 35.34 -5.21
C VAL A 938 27.07 35.00 -5.71
N CYS A 939 27.40 33.72 -5.82
CA CYS A 939 28.71 33.27 -6.30
C CYS A 939 28.83 33.30 -7.84
N GLY A 940 27.72 33.45 -8.56
CA GLY A 940 27.69 33.49 -10.02
C GLY A 940 28.18 32.20 -10.68
N ARG A 941 28.11 31.07 -10.00
CA ARG A 941 28.59 29.76 -10.48
C ARG A 941 27.60 28.66 -10.11
N ARG A 942 27.46 27.66 -10.98
CA ARG A 942 26.56 26.52 -10.77
C ARG A 942 27.19 25.46 -9.86
N SER A 943 26.37 24.83 -9.03
CA SER A 943 26.73 23.65 -8.26
C SER A 943 26.72 22.41 -9.17
N LYS A 944 27.85 21.71 -9.31
CA LYS A 944 28.00 20.54 -10.19
C LYS A 944 27.96 19.23 -9.39
N GLY A 945 26.82 18.88 -8.81
CA GLY A 945 26.52 17.53 -8.30
C GLY A 945 27.40 17.02 -7.14
N LEU A 946 27.01 15.87 -6.58
CA LEU A 946 27.54 15.24 -5.36
C LEU A 946 28.92 14.55 -5.52
N MET A 947 29.62 14.69 -6.66
CA MET A 947 30.78 13.85 -6.99
C MET A 947 32.09 14.59 -7.34
N GLU A 948 32.23 15.88 -7.05
CA GLU A 948 33.53 16.58 -7.11
C GLU A 948 34.00 17.03 -5.72
N GLU A 949 35.30 16.88 -5.45
CA GLU A 949 35.96 17.52 -4.31
C GLU A 949 35.72 19.03 -4.37
N PHE A 950 35.23 19.61 -3.26
CA PHE A 950 34.85 21.02 -3.05
C PHE A 950 33.49 21.43 -3.65
N SER A 951 32.39 21.00 -3.02
CA SER A 951 31.05 21.51 -3.31
C SER A 951 30.98 23.03 -3.14
N LEU A 952 30.11 23.70 -3.90
CA LEU A 952 29.85 25.15 -3.77
C LEU A 952 29.52 25.52 -2.33
N VAL A 953 28.78 24.65 -1.64
CA VAL A 953 28.43 24.79 -0.23
C VAL A 953 29.68 24.80 0.65
N ASP A 954 30.62 23.90 0.40
CA ASP A 954 31.87 23.77 1.16
C ASP A 954 32.73 25.02 1.03
N CYS A 955 32.82 25.56 -0.20
CA CYS A 955 33.56 26.79 -0.45
C CYS A 955 33.01 27.95 0.37
N VAL A 956 31.69 28.13 0.39
CA VAL A 956 31.05 29.24 1.11
C VAL A 956 31.15 29.03 2.61
N TRP A 957 31.01 27.79 3.08
CA TRP A 957 31.17 27.46 4.49
C TRP A 957 32.60 27.73 4.98
N ASN A 958 33.62 27.29 4.24
CA ASN A 958 35.03 27.57 4.57
C ASN A 958 35.34 29.07 4.62
N SER A 959 34.71 29.87 3.74
CA SER A 959 34.86 31.32 3.77
C SER A 959 34.12 31.94 4.95
N TYR A 960 32.98 31.39 5.38
CA TYR A 960 32.28 31.80 6.60
C TYR A 960 33.14 31.58 7.84
N GLU A 961 33.74 30.40 7.99
CA GLU A 961 34.64 30.05 9.12
C GLU A 961 35.84 31.01 9.21
N LYS A 962 36.36 31.45 8.06
CA LYS A 962 37.48 32.40 7.97
C LYS A 962 37.07 33.88 8.07
N GLY A 963 35.78 34.18 8.26
CA GLY A 963 35.26 35.55 8.27
C GLY A 963 35.40 36.29 6.93
N SER A 964 35.50 35.54 5.83
CA SER A 964 35.88 36.02 4.49
C SER A 964 34.78 35.80 3.44
N LEU A 965 33.50 35.84 3.83
CA LEU A 965 32.33 35.60 2.95
C LEU A 965 32.34 36.42 1.66
N LEU A 966 32.85 37.65 1.69
CA LEU A 966 32.91 38.53 0.52
C LEU A 966 33.77 37.96 -0.61
N SER A 967 34.72 37.05 -0.31
CA SER A 967 35.53 36.36 -1.31
C SER A 967 34.74 35.41 -2.20
N CYS A 968 33.55 34.99 -1.77
CA CYS A 968 32.69 34.08 -2.52
C CYS A 968 31.83 34.79 -3.56
N VAL A 969 31.76 36.12 -3.54
CA VAL A 969 30.93 36.90 -4.46
C VAL A 969 31.46 36.75 -5.88
N ASP A 970 30.54 36.70 -6.84
CA ASP A 970 30.86 36.64 -8.26
C ASP A 970 31.85 37.76 -8.66
N HIS A 971 33.05 37.34 -9.08
CA HIS A 971 34.11 38.21 -9.57
C HIS A 971 33.68 39.15 -10.70
N THR A 972 32.64 38.82 -11.47
CA THR A 972 32.11 39.67 -12.54
C THR A 972 31.47 40.96 -12.01
N LEU A 973 31.06 41.01 -10.74
CA LEU A 973 30.52 42.21 -10.10
C LEU A 973 31.60 43.26 -9.79
N ARG A 974 32.90 42.93 -9.89
CA ARG A 974 34.03 43.86 -9.73
C ARG A 974 34.01 44.74 -8.46
N GLY A 975 33.40 44.24 -7.38
CA GLY A 975 33.25 44.99 -6.12
C GLY A 975 32.04 45.91 -6.06
N GLU A 976 31.20 45.97 -7.10
CA GLU A 976 29.96 46.76 -7.13
C GLU A 976 28.80 46.00 -6.48
N PHE A 977 28.88 45.83 -5.16
CA PHE A 977 27.82 45.22 -4.34
C PHE A 977 27.80 45.82 -2.94
N ASP A 978 26.67 45.67 -2.25
CA ASP A 978 26.54 46.05 -0.85
C ASP A 978 27.08 44.92 0.03
N GLU A 979 28.20 45.17 0.71
CA GLU A 979 28.89 44.17 1.53
C GLU A 979 28.02 43.61 2.66
N GLU A 980 27.18 44.44 3.28
CA GLU A 980 26.32 44.02 4.36
C GLU A 980 25.19 43.15 3.82
N GLN A 981 24.58 43.54 2.70
CA GLN A 981 23.58 42.70 2.03
C GLN A 981 24.16 41.34 1.62
N VAL A 982 25.38 41.30 1.08
CA VAL A 982 26.07 40.05 0.72
C VAL A 982 26.24 39.15 1.93
N LYS A 983 26.82 39.68 3.03
CA LYS A 983 27.05 38.89 4.25
C LYS A 983 25.74 38.31 4.76
N ARG A 984 24.70 39.14 4.84
CA ARG A 984 23.38 38.75 5.36
C ARG A 984 22.74 37.67 4.48
N ILE A 985 22.77 37.81 3.15
CA ILE A 985 22.22 36.82 2.22
C ILE A 985 22.99 35.50 2.28
N LEU A 986 24.33 35.53 2.28
CA LEU A 986 25.13 34.30 2.34
C LEU A 986 24.93 33.56 3.66
N THR A 987 24.86 34.28 4.79
CA THR A 987 24.52 33.69 6.10
C THR A 987 23.14 33.04 6.09
N VAL A 988 22.14 33.68 5.48
CA VAL A 988 20.81 33.08 5.33
C VAL A 988 20.85 31.84 4.41
N GLY A 989 21.55 31.92 3.29
CA GLY A 989 21.73 30.80 2.37
C GLY A 989 22.35 29.58 3.06
N LEU A 990 23.37 29.78 3.89
CA LEU A 990 23.98 28.73 4.71
C LEU A 990 23.00 28.17 5.76
N ALA A 991 22.19 29.01 6.42
CA ALA A 991 21.17 28.56 7.37
C ALA A 991 20.09 27.70 6.70
N CYS A 992 19.67 28.07 5.49
CA CYS A 992 18.73 27.31 4.68
C CYS A 992 19.28 25.93 4.28
N LEU A 993 20.61 25.80 4.16
CA LEU A 993 21.28 24.56 3.78
C LEU A 993 21.64 23.64 4.97
N HIS A 994 21.08 23.91 6.16
CA HIS A 994 21.33 23.06 7.32
C HIS A 994 20.88 21.60 7.06
N PRO A 995 21.70 20.58 7.37
CA PRO A 995 21.34 19.17 7.13
C PRO A 995 20.07 18.73 7.88
N ASP A 996 19.91 19.18 9.12
CA ASP A 996 18.67 19.01 9.88
C ASP A 996 17.61 20.02 9.42
N GLN A 997 16.47 19.53 8.95
CA GLN A 997 15.31 20.31 8.52
C GLN A 997 14.74 21.20 9.62
N MET A 998 14.79 20.77 10.90
CA MET A 998 14.19 21.50 12.02
C MET A 998 14.97 22.76 12.40
N LEU A 999 16.23 22.83 11.98
CA LEU A 999 17.12 23.97 12.23
C LEU A 999 17.14 24.97 11.07
N ARG A 1000 16.45 24.68 9.97
CA ARG A 1000 16.30 25.63 8.85
C ARG A 1000 15.32 26.75 9.23
N PRO A 1001 15.56 27.99 8.78
CA PRO A 1001 14.64 29.08 9.04
C PRO A 1001 13.34 28.93 8.25
N ARG A 1002 12.24 29.43 8.82
CA ARG A 1002 11.00 29.67 8.07
C ARG A 1002 11.19 30.81 7.08
N MET A 1003 10.44 30.78 5.97
CA MET A 1003 10.56 31.80 4.92
C MET A 1003 10.20 33.20 5.42
N ARG A 1004 9.33 33.34 6.41
CA ARG A 1004 9.05 34.64 7.05
C ARG A 1004 10.29 35.28 7.65
N LYS A 1005 11.12 34.48 8.33
CA LYS A 1005 12.37 34.98 8.92
C LYS A 1005 13.39 35.35 7.84
N VAL A 1006 13.46 34.57 6.76
CA VAL A 1006 14.29 34.89 5.58
C VAL A 1006 13.90 36.24 4.98
N VAL A 1007 12.61 36.47 4.73
CA VAL A 1007 12.10 37.73 4.18
C VAL A 1007 12.33 38.91 5.14
N GLN A 1008 12.14 38.73 6.45
CA GLN A 1008 12.45 39.76 7.45
C GLN A 1008 13.92 40.16 7.43
N ILE A 1009 14.84 39.19 7.35
CA ILE A 1009 16.27 39.50 7.24
C ILE A 1009 16.53 40.25 5.93
N PHE A 1010 15.95 39.87 4.80
CA PHE A 1010 16.20 40.58 3.54
C PHE A 1010 15.66 42.03 3.59
N LEU A 1011 14.45 42.24 4.11
CA LEU A 1011 13.81 43.57 4.04
C LEU A 1011 14.23 44.53 5.15
N ASN A 1012 14.63 44.02 6.33
CA ASN A 1012 15.01 44.85 7.48
C ASN A 1012 16.52 44.74 7.76
N PRO A 1013 17.32 45.79 7.48
CA PRO A 1013 18.76 45.81 7.78
C PRO A 1013 19.09 45.57 9.25
N ASP A 1014 18.22 46.01 10.16
CA ASP A 1014 18.43 45.94 11.61
C ASP A 1014 18.02 44.58 12.21
N GLU A 1015 17.43 43.69 11.41
CA GLU A 1015 17.03 42.36 11.87
C GLU A 1015 18.27 41.53 12.24
N PRO A 1016 18.32 40.93 13.46
CA PRO A 1016 19.48 40.17 13.90
C PRO A 1016 19.70 38.92 13.05
N LEU A 1017 20.95 38.70 12.66
CA LEU A 1017 21.37 37.51 11.91
C LEU A 1017 21.25 36.23 12.76
N MET A 1018 20.98 35.14 12.06
CA MET A 1018 20.93 33.81 12.68
C MET A 1018 22.33 33.40 13.12
N LYS A 1019 22.43 32.78 14.30
CA LYS A 1019 23.69 32.20 14.79
C LYS A 1019 23.94 30.89 14.06
N LEU A 1020 24.88 30.88 13.11
CA LEU A 1020 25.35 29.65 12.48
C LEU A 1020 26.40 28.97 13.36
N PRO A 1021 26.54 27.63 13.27
CA PRO A 1021 27.64 26.90 13.88
C PRO A 1021 29.01 27.42 13.42
N GLU A 1022 30.01 27.36 14.29
CA GLU A 1022 31.39 27.80 13.99
C GLU A 1022 32.09 26.92 12.94
N SER A 1023 31.60 25.70 12.71
CA SER A 1023 32.09 24.78 11.69
C SER A 1023 30.94 24.03 11.01
N ARG A 1024 31.19 23.46 9.83
CA ARG A 1024 30.14 22.81 9.04
C ARG A 1024 29.52 21.65 9.83
N PRO A 1025 28.19 21.60 10.00
CA PRO A 1025 27.55 20.41 10.53
C PRO A 1025 27.88 19.21 9.63
N THR A 1026 28.57 18.21 10.18
CA THR A 1026 28.84 16.95 9.48
C THR A 1026 27.50 16.37 9.03
N GLU A 1027 27.41 15.93 7.76
CA GLU A 1027 26.24 15.16 7.32
C GLU A 1027 25.94 14.09 8.36
N LEU A 1028 24.67 13.95 8.74
CA LEU A 1028 24.19 12.95 9.69
C LEU A 1028 24.52 11.55 9.16
N CYS A 1029 25.76 11.11 9.36
CA CYS A 1029 26.13 9.72 9.38
C CYS A 1029 25.50 9.18 10.65
N LEU A 1030 24.44 8.37 10.52
CA LEU A 1030 23.94 7.57 11.62
C LEU A 1030 25.10 6.70 12.12
N SER A 1031 25.76 7.17 13.18
CA SER A 1031 26.89 6.49 13.79
C SER A 1031 26.39 5.22 14.47
N LEU A 1032 26.68 4.08 13.84
CA LEU A 1032 26.63 2.77 14.49
C LEU A 1032 27.61 2.78 15.68
N PRO A 1033 27.17 2.50 16.92
CA PRO A 1033 28.10 2.45 18.03
C PRO A 1033 29.05 1.26 17.87
N SER A 1034 30.32 1.55 17.63
CA SER A 1034 31.43 0.61 17.77
C SER A 1034 31.71 0.40 19.27
N SER A 1035 31.39 -0.77 19.82
CA SER A 1035 31.79 -1.14 21.19
C SER A 1035 32.90 -2.18 21.13
N SER A 1036 34.14 -1.75 21.34
CA SER A 1036 35.24 -2.58 21.84
C SER A 1036 34.97 -2.96 23.31
N PRO A 1037 35.39 -4.16 23.77
CA PRO A 1037 35.01 -4.67 25.08
C PRO A 1037 35.98 -4.21 26.17
N SER A 1038 35.48 -3.56 27.22
CA SER A 1038 36.21 -3.41 28.48
C SER A 1038 35.69 -4.42 29.50
N ASN A 1039 36.60 -5.30 29.92
CA ASN A 1039 36.41 -6.34 30.92
C ASN A 1039 35.96 -5.78 32.27
N THR A 1040 34.90 -6.37 32.82
CA THR A 1040 34.52 -6.34 34.24
C THR A 1040 35.50 -7.17 35.08
N THR A 1041 35.91 -6.62 36.21
CA THR A 1041 36.43 -7.41 37.34
C THR A 1041 35.71 -7.00 38.61
N THR A 1042 35.03 -7.96 39.22
CA THR A 1042 34.41 -7.87 40.54
C THR A 1042 35.45 -7.96 41.65
N ASP A 1043 35.17 -7.19 42.69
CA ASP A 1043 35.86 -7.06 43.97
C ASP A 1043 36.06 -8.40 44.71
N PHE A 1044 37.24 -8.62 45.30
CA PHE A 1044 37.39 -9.32 46.58
C PHE A 1044 38.67 -8.85 47.30
N GLY A 1045 38.48 -8.47 48.56
CA GLY A 1045 39.44 -7.79 49.43
C GLY A 1045 40.79 -8.47 49.71
N CYS A 1046 41.71 -7.60 50.14
CA CYS A 1046 42.55 -7.73 51.34
C CYS A 1046 44.09 -7.69 51.12
N MET A 1047 44.65 -6.59 51.64
CA MET A 1047 45.95 -6.45 52.32
C MET A 1047 47.29 -6.50 51.55
N ARG A 1048 48.04 -5.39 51.78
CA ARG A 1048 49.50 -5.22 51.93
C ARG A 1048 50.35 -4.93 50.67
N THR A 1049 50.80 -3.66 50.63
CA THR A 1049 52.06 -3.12 50.07
C THR A 1049 53.32 -3.83 50.60
N PRO A 1050 54.58 -3.55 50.15
CA PRO A 1050 55.10 -2.82 48.96
C PRO A 1050 56.29 -3.53 48.24
N GLY A 1051 56.79 -2.95 47.13
CA GLY A 1051 58.17 -3.11 46.63
C GLY A 1051 58.28 -3.59 45.18
N ALA A 1052 58.46 -2.70 44.19
CA ALA A 1052 59.74 -2.24 43.62
C ALA A 1052 60.55 -3.39 42.95
N ARG A 1053 60.82 -3.39 41.64
CA ARG A 1053 61.74 -2.47 40.94
C ARG A 1053 61.69 -2.65 39.41
N CYS A 1054 61.80 -1.51 38.71
CA CYS A 1054 62.64 -1.17 37.54
C CYS A 1054 62.63 -2.07 36.28
N SER A 1055 62.73 -1.56 35.04
CA SER A 1055 62.75 -0.21 34.44
C SER A 1055 63.10 -0.37 32.94
N LYS A 1056 62.89 0.69 32.14
CA LYS A 1056 63.51 1.03 30.83
C LYS A 1056 62.91 0.32 29.60
N GLU A 1057 62.72 0.95 28.44
CA GLU A 1057 63.15 2.24 27.87
C GLU A 1057 62.29 2.56 26.61
N ASP A 1058 61.78 3.79 26.53
CA ASP A 1058 61.96 4.77 25.45
C ASP A 1058 61.65 4.54 23.94
N PHE A 1059 60.81 5.49 23.48
CA PHE A 1059 60.87 6.35 22.27
C PHE A 1059 60.18 5.98 20.95
N ALA A 1060 59.65 7.08 20.37
CA ALA A 1060 58.84 7.32 19.17
C ALA A 1060 59.57 7.00 17.84
N ASP A 1061 59.00 7.05 16.63
CA ASP A 1061 58.18 8.05 15.95
C ASP A 1061 57.53 7.46 14.66
N GLU A 1062 56.67 8.26 14.03
CA GLU A 1062 55.99 8.10 12.72
C GLU A 1062 56.85 7.59 11.54
N ILE A 1063 56.20 7.01 10.50
CA ILE A 1063 56.47 7.28 9.06
C ILE A 1063 55.33 6.73 8.17
N SER A 1064 54.95 7.55 7.21
CA SER A 1064 54.07 7.39 6.03
C SER A 1064 54.63 6.51 4.91
N ILE A 1065 53.79 5.83 4.08
CA ILE A 1065 54.19 5.39 2.72
C ILE A 1065 53.05 5.57 1.69
N GLN A 1066 53.46 6.05 0.51
CA GLN A 1066 52.74 6.46 -0.70
C GLN A 1066 52.27 5.32 -1.63
N TYR A 1067 51.38 5.70 -2.57
CA TYR A 1067 50.96 5.01 -3.79
C TYR A 1067 51.94 5.20 -4.97
N GLU A 1068 52.05 4.17 -5.83
CA GLU A 1068 52.28 4.14 -7.29
C GLU A 1068 52.27 2.64 -7.69
N GLY A 1069 51.81 2.08 -8.82
CA GLY A 1069 51.30 2.53 -10.12
C GLY A 1069 51.47 1.35 -11.12
N CYS A 1070 50.73 1.37 -12.24
CA CYS A 1070 50.94 0.64 -13.53
C CYS A 1070 50.32 -0.76 -13.82
N CYS A 1071 49.23 -0.70 -14.60
CA CYS A 1071 49.05 -1.14 -16.01
C CYS A 1071 48.97 -2.62 -16.48
N SER A 1072 47.90 -2.83 -17.26
CA SER A 1072 47.75 -3.56 -18.55
C SER A 1072 47.52 -5.09 -18.58
N LYS A 1073 46.27 -5.48 -18.87
CA LYS A 1073 45.81 -5.95 -20.20
C LYS A 1073 44.30 -6.02 -20.29
#